data_AF-A0A948VBB3-F1
#
_entry.id   AF-A0A948VBB3-F1
#
_cell.length_a   1.000
_cell.length_b   1.000
_cell.length_c   1.000
_cell.angle_alpha   90.00
_cell.angle_beta   90.00
_cell.angle_gamma   90.00
#
_symmetry.space_group_name_H-M   'P 1'
#
loop_
_entity.id
_entity.type
_entity.pdbx_description
1 polymer ?
#
loop_
_entity_poly.entity_id
_entity_poly.type
_entity_poly.pdbx_seq_one_letter_code
_entity_poly.pdbx_strand_id
1 'polypeptide(L)'
;MPPSPRQDDLKAADRPLRGTVRTGGFVIVLLVLAVVLAGCAKYNTYFNAKRAFDNAEHVRNEALRKHQDPPKPGGQQKNDYEEAIRKAQKILDDYPGHGLTDDALFLQAKAYHRLESYRMSIRKLDLLFTNFPASEYLEESLYIQGLNHLLIGSLPRSQEYLDRLAKKFPESRFQAETRKVTGDNAYALENWEAAAASYREYLAQETGVREPDRIGLKLATCYWELERYEEAARVLDTVAGSEESTEIDFQARLLSARVHVKLGEYALVDDLVAGLKPEAGIYRSEGMVALVEAENFIAQGRGEDASPVLENMPLEWQTPAVKARAADILGYELLRRGQWEDAKVQFQEALRQKDELDDLERTRRLNEDLNDYLAAEAALKDAQGDRAPRLRVLQANALLFGLGRPGQAAALYQQAAADTAADSTDAARALYGAMLAYRDHLARPDSAEMFAQELQRRYPDSPQAFEARSGDSGEGLLGYLMELRSRKQAEAFAALTEEELRALQEIGESTQPGAGRPATVEPGLRRRMVYLARRDNLVFPPPREALERLQRRTVPAGDAGPGPVGAPAGMMPGTAAAPADTAGLPGFADGDSVRAAVGEAGALVPPGDPGQVQRADSLQTGEQVEGQETDEDKKDEDKKDEEEKKKKLDENWDFLR
;
A
#
# COMPACT_ATOMS: atom_id res chain seq x y z
N MET A 1 -13.20 111.67 -60.96
CA MET A 1 -14.65 111.83 -60.70
C MET A 1 -15.31 110.47 -60.88
N PRO A 2 -16.20 110.06 -59.96
CA PRO A 2 -16.81 108.72 -59.93
C PRO A 2 -17.93 108.61 -60.99
N PRO A 3 -18.53 107.41 -61.19
CA PRO A 3 -19.75 107.11 -60.43
C PRO A 3 -19.99 105.63 -60.09
N SER A 4 -20.70 105.41 -58.99
CA SER A 4 -21.67 104.32 -58.78
C SER A 4 -23.08 104.85 -59.16
N PRO A 5 -24.21 104.11 -59.09
CA PRO A 5 -24.51 102.66 -59.13
C PRO A 5 -25.66 102.33 -60.14
N ARG A 6 -26.10 101.06 -60.27
CA ARG A 6 -27.52 100.64 -60.07
C ARG A 6 -27.78 99.15 -60.31
N GLN A 7 -28.76 98.68 -59.54
CA GLN A 7 -29.37 97.35 -59.45
C GLN A 7 -30.31 97.06 -60.64
N ASP A 8 -30.86 95.84 -60.60
CA ASP A 8 -31.85 95.20 -61.51
C ASP A 8 -31.14 94.46 -62.67
N ASP A 9 -31.09 93.13 -62.73
CA ASP A 9 -32.25 92.23 -62.69
C ASP A 9 -32.02 90.91 -61.94
N LEU A 10 -32.93 90.65 -61.00
CA LEU A 10 -33.29 89.32 -60.52
C LEU A 10 -34.40 88.77 -61.45
N LYS A 11 -34.13 87.68 -62.19
CA LYS A 11 -35.03 86.51 -62.29
C LYS A 11 -34.50 85.41 -63.23
N ALA A 12 -34.44 84.21 -62.64
CA ALA A 12 -34.70 82.91 -63.24
C ALA A 12 -33.67 82.32 -64.23
N ALA A 13 -32.68 81.63 -63.67
CA ALA A 13 -32.18 80.38 -64.23
C ALA A 13 -31.93 79.37 -63.09
N ASP A 14 -33.01 78.74 -62.63
CA ASP A 14 -32.93 77.55 -61.77
C ASP A 14 -32.31 76.39 -62.56
N ARG A 15 -31.07 76.03 -62.24
CA ARG A 15 -30.52 74.69 -62.48
C ARG A 15 -29.88 74.21 -61.19
N PRO A 16 -30.41 73.17 -60.53
CA PRO A 16 -29.75 72.58 -59.38
C PRO A 16 -28.49 71.84 -59.85
N LEU A 17 -27.31 72.33 -59.45
CA LEU A 17 -26.08 71.54 -59.45
C LEU A 17 -26.23 70.44 -58.40
N ARG A 18 -26.71 69.27 -58.83
CA ARG A 18 -26.57 68.01 -58.08
C ARG A 18 -25.08 67.64 -58.07
N GLY A 19 -24.33 68.19 -57.12
CA GLY A 19 -23.06 67.64 -56.70
C GLY A 19 -23.33 66.33 -55.95
N THR A 20 -23.15 65.20 -56.62
CA THR A 20 -23.08 63.89 -56.00
C THR A 20 -21.86 63.88 -55.05
N VAL A 21 -22.09 64.17 -53.77
CA VAL A 21 -21.15 63.80 -52.72
C VAL A 21 -20.95 62.28 -52.85
N ARG A 22 -19.70 61.84 -53.10
CA ARG A 22 -19.32 60.43 -53.19
C ARG A 22 -19.61 59.74 -51.85
N THR A 23 -20.86 59.35 -51.63
CA THR A 23 -21.31 58.53 -50.49
C THR A 23 -20.51 57.22 -50.40
N GLY A 24 -20.03 56.69 -51.53
CA GLY A 24 -19.16 55.52 -51.57
C GLY A 24 -17.83 55.69 -50.84
N GLY A 25 -17.20 56.87 -50.87
CA GLY A 25 -15.91 57.08 -50.18
C GLY A 25 -16.04 57.10 -48.66
N PHE A 26 -17.11 57.71 -48.14
CA PHE A 26 -17.37 57.77 -46.70
C PHE A 26 -17.80 56.41 -46.13
N VAL A 27 -18.57 55.63 -46.90
CA VAL A 27 -18.94 54.25 -46.55
C VAL A 27 -17.72 53.32 -46.55
N ILE A 28 -16.80 53.46 -47.51
CA ILE A 28 -15.54 52.69 -47.54
C ILE A 28 -14.65 53.07 -46.34
N VAL A 29 -14.53 54.36 -45.99
CA VAL A 29 -13.76 54.79 -44.81
C VAL A 29 -14.38 54.28 -43.52
N LEU A 30 -15.71 54.32 -43.38
CA LEU A 30 -16.41 53.75 -42.23
C LEU A 30 -16.29 52.22 -42.15
N LEU A 31 -16.33 51.51 -43.28
CA LEU A 31 -16.11 50.07 -43.34
C LEU A 31 -14.66 49.70 -42.99
N VAL A 32 -13.67 50.44 -43.49
CA VAL A 32 -12.26 50.25 -43.14
C VAL A 32 -12.04 50.55 -41.66
N LEU A 33 -12.62 51.63 -41.13
CA LEU A 33 -12.55 51.97 -39.72
C LEU A 33 -13.23 50.90 -38.85
N ALA A 34 -14.38 50.36 -39.28
CA ALA A 34 -15.06 49.27 -38.59
C ALA A 34 -14.24 47.97 -38.59
N VAL A 35 -13.57 47.63 -39.70
CA VAL A 35 -12.66 46.48 -39.80
C VAL A 35 -11.43 46.66 -38.91
N VAL A 36 -10.85 47.87 -38.85
CA VAL A 36 -9.72 48.21 -37.97
C VAL A 36 -10.13 48.16 -36.49
N LEU A 37 -11.28 48.74 -36.13
CA LEU A 37 -11.80 48.73 -34.76
C LEU A 37 -12.19 47.31 -34.30
N ALA A 38 -12.78 46.50 -35.17
CA ALA A 38 -13.03 45.07 -34.91
C ALA A 38 -11.72 44.29 -34.74
N GLY A 39 -10.67 44.66 -35.49
CA GLY A 39 -9.32 44.14 -35.32
C GLY A 39 -8.72 44.42 -33.93
N CYS A 40 -9.03 45.56 -33.32
CA CYS A 40 -8.54 45.96 -31.99
C CYS A 40 -9.34 45.36 -30.82
N ALA A 41 -10.62 45.06 -31.02
CA ALA A 41 -11.52 44.61 -29.95
C ALA A 41 -11.08 43.29 -29.28
N LYS A 42 -10.63 42.31 -30.07
CA LYS A 42 -10.14 41.01 -29.58
C LYS A 42 -8.87 41.13 -28.72
N TYR A 43 -7.90 41.92 -29.16
CA TYR A 43 -6.66 42.16 -28.41
C TYR A 43 -6.95 42.92 -27.12
N ASN A 44 -7.90 43.86 -27.12
CA ASN A 44 -8.35 44.55 -25.91
C ASN A 44 -9.06 43.58 -24.94
N THR A 45 -9.92 42.68 -25.44
CA THR A 45 -10.56 41.65 -24.60
C THR A 45 -9.51 40.73 -23.96
N TYR A 46 -8.54 40.22 -24.73
CA TYR A 46 -7.46 39.41 -24.19
C TYR A 46 -6.57 40.16 -23.21
N PHE A 47 -6.18 41.39 -23.54
CA PHE A 47 -5.40 42.23 -22.65
C PHE A 47 -6.09 42.42 -21.29
N ASN A 48 -7.40 42.65 -21.29
CA ASN A 48 -8.17 42.74 -20.06
C ASN A 48 -8.26 41.39 -19.30
N ALA A 49 -8.31 40.26 -20.01
CA ALA A 49 -8.28 38.94 -19.40
C ALA A 49 -6.94 38.70 -18.70
N LYS A 50 -5.85 38.95 -19.42
CA LYS A 50 -4.48 38.82 -18.91
C LYS A 50 -4.23 39.75 -17.73
N ARG A 51 -4.67 41.02 -17.81
CA ARG A 51 -4.55 41.97 -16.70
C ARG A 51 -5.28 41.50 -15.44
N ALA A 52 -6.47 40.92 -15.57
CA ALA A 52 -7.18 40.36 -14.43
C ALA A 52 -6.40 39.19 -13.80
N PHE A 53 -5.84 38.30 -14.62
CA PHE A 53 -4.98 37.22 -14.14
C PHE A 53 -3.72 37.72 -13.44
N ASP A 54 -3.04 38.72 -14.03
CA ASP A 54 -1.82 39.30 -13.49
C ASP A 54 -2.08 40.01 -12.14
N ASN A 55 -3.24 40.66 -11.99
CA ASN A 55 -3.67 41.23 -10.72
C ASN A 55 -3.87 40.13 -9.66
N ALA A 56 -4.49 39.02 -10.03
CA ALA A 56 -4.74 37.89 -9.12
C ALA A 56 -3.43 37.23 -8.64
N GLU A 57 -2.43 37.11 -9.53
CA GLU A 57 -1.12 36.52 -9.20
C GLU A 57 -0.17 37.50 -8.50
N HIS A 58 -0.47 38.80 -8.38
CA HIS A 58 0.46 39.80 -7.83
C HIS A 58 0.99 39.41 -6.45
N VAL A 59 0.09 39.11 -5.51
CA VAL A 59 0.45 38.73 -4.12
C VAL A 59 1.28 37.46 -4.10
N ARG A 60 0.89 36.44 -4.88
CA ARG A 60 1.63 35.19 -5.00
C ARG A 60 3.03 35.42 -5.56
N ASN A 61 3.14 36.20 -6.64
CA ASN A 61 4.43 36.50 -7.28
C ASN A 61 5.34 37.29 -6.34
N GLU A 62 4.78 38.16 -5.51
CA GLU A 62 5.52 38.88 -4.48
C GLU A 62 6.04 37.94 -3.39
N ALA A 63 5.20 37.02 -2.90
CA ALA A 63 5.62 35.99 -1.94
C ALA A 63 6.74 35.11 -2.50
N LEU A 64 6.58 34.61 -3.73
CA LEU A 64 7.60 33.80 -4.41
C LEU A 64 8.92 34.56 -4.60
N ARG A 65 8.88 35.86 -4.90
CA ARG A 65 10.08 36.71 -4.97
C ARG A 65 10.77 36.90 -3.63
N LYS A 66 10.01 36.79 -2.54
CA LYS A 66 10.50 36.88 -1.16
C LYS A 66 10.86 35.52 -0.56
N HIS A 67 10.83 34.44 -1.37
CA HIS A 67 11.02 33.06 -0.91
C HIS A 67 10.03 32.66 0.20
N GLN A 68 8.81 33.18 0.12
CA GLN A 68 7.73 32.89 1.06
C GLN A 68 6.68 31.99 0.40
N ASP A 69 6.01 31.20 1.23
CA ASP A 69 4.87 30.42 0.80
C ASP A 69 3.74 31.35 0.32
N PRO A 70 3.30 31.21 -0.93
CA PRO A 70 2.25 32.05 -1.45
C PRO A 70 0.92 31.72 -0.75
N PRO A 71 0.21 32.74 -0.24
CA PRO A 71 -1.05 32.49 0.44
C PRO A 71 -2.09 31.93 -0.54
N LYS A 72 -3.02 31.13 -0.02
CA LYS A 72 -4.20 30.70 -0.78
C LYS A 72 -4.95 31.94 -1.30
N PRO A 73 -5.50 31.89 -2.53
CA PRO A 73 -6.11 33.06 -3.13
C PRO A 73 -7.30 33.54 -2.29
N GLY A 74 -7.25 34.80 -1.85
CA GLY A 74 -8.35 35.47 -1.15
C GLY A 74 -9.52 35.82 -2.07
N GLY A 75 -10.60 36.37 -1.50
CA GLY A 75 -11.83 36.67 -2.25
C GLY A 75 -11.61 37.53 -3.50
N GLN A 76 -10.81 38.60 -3.41
CA GLN A 76 -10.52 39.45 -4.58
C GLN A 76 -9.70 38.71 -5.65
N GLN A 77 -8.69 37.94 -5.26
CA GLN A 77 -7.90 37.14 -6.22
C GLN A 77 -8.76 36.10 -6.93
N LYS A 78 -9.68 35.45 -6.20
CA LYS A 78 -10.67 34.53 -6.78
C LYS A 78 -11.56 35.24 -7.82
N ASN A 79 -12.09 36.41 -7.48
CA ASN A 79 -12.89 37.22 -8.41
C ASN A 79 -12.09 37.61 -9.66
N ASP A 80 -10.82 37.98 -9.50
CA ASP A 80 -9.94 38.37 -10.60
C ASP A 80 -9.60 37.16 -11.52
N TYR A 81 -9.39 35.96 -10.97
CA TYR A 81 -9.27 34.73 -11.77
C TYR A 81 -10.55 34.42 -12.55
N GLU A 82 -11.72 34.55 -11.91
CA GLU A 82 -13.01 34.34 -12.56
C GLU A 82 -13.26 35.38 -13.68
N GLU A 83 -12.84 36.63 -13.47
CA GLU A 83 -12.88 37.66 -14.50
C GLU A 83 -11.95 37.33 -15.67
N ALA A 84 -10.73 36.86 -15.40
CA ALA A 84 -9.80 36.40 -16.42
C ALA A 84 -10.41 35.25 -17.25
N ILE A 85 -11.01 34.26 -16.60
CA ILE A 85 -11.69 33.12 -17.25
C ILE A 85 -12.82 33.62 -18.15
N ARG A 86 -13.67 34.51 -17.64
CA ARG A 86 -14.85 35.02 -18.37
C ARG A 86 -14.45 35.81 -19.60
N LYS A 87 -13.43 36.67 -19.51
CA LYS A 87 -12.94 37.45 -20.66
C LYS A 87 -12.19 36.58 -21.66
N ALA A 88 -11.40 35.61 -21.20
CA ALA A 88 -10.78 34.63 -22.08
C ALA A 88 -11.84 33.78 -22.82
N GLN A 89 -12.93 33.41 -22.14
CA GLN A 89 -14.03 32.66 -22.78
C GLN A 89 -14.66 33.44 -23.94
N LYS A 90 -14.84 34.76 -23.82
CA LYS A 90 -15.32 35.60 -24.93
C LYS A 90 -14.43 35.52 -26.16
N ILE A 91 -13.13 35.29 -26.01
CA ILE A 91 -12.23 35.12 -27.16
C ILE A 91 -12.55 33.83 -27.89
N LEU A 92 -12.80 32.76 -27.13
CA LEU A 92 -13.15 31.45 -27.68
C LEU A 92 -14.52 31.46 -28.37
N ASP A 93 -15.48 32.19 -27.80
CA ASP A 93 -16.86 32.27 -28.30
C ASP A 93 -16.98 33.21 -29.51
N ASP A 94 -16.42 34.42 -29.41
CA ASP A 94 -16.61 35.49 -30.41
C ASP A 94 -15.56 35.42 -31.54
N TYR A 95 -14.40 34.78 -31.30
CA TYR A 95 -13.27 34.71 -32.25
C TYR A 95 -12.66 33.29 -32.34
N PRO A 96 -13.44 32.25 -32.67
CA PRO A 96 -12.93 30.88 -32.74
C PRO A 96 -11.85 30.71 -33.81
N GLY A 97 -10.76 30.01 -33.47
CA GLY A 97 -9.65 29.73 -34.39
C GLY A 97 -8.72 30.91 -34.65
N HIS A 98 -8.86 32.01 -33.92
CA HIS A 98 -7.94 33.14 -33.98
C HIS A 98 -6.58 32.79 -33.35
N GLY A 99 -5.52 33.50 -33.74
CA GLY A 99 -4.19 33.38 -33.10
C GLY A 99 -4.11 33.92 -31.66
N LEU A 100 -5.24 34.06 -30.96
CA LEU A 100 -5.31 34.29 -29.51
C LEU A 100 -6.08 33.16 -28.80
N THR A 101 -6.54 32.15 -29.55
CA THR A 101 -7.37 31.07 -29.02
C THR A 101 -6.55 30.18 -28.08
N ASP A 102 -5.30 29.88 -28.42
CA ASP A 102 -4.38 29.16 -27.54
C ASP A 102 -3.97 29.99 -26.32
N ASP A 103 -3.71 31.30 -26.48
CA ASP A 103 -3.50 32.21 -25.34
C ASP A 103 -4.67 32.20 -24.36
N ALA A 104 -5.90 32.26 -24.88
CA ALA A 104 -7.11 32.27 -24.07
C ALA A 104 -7.33 30.92 -23.37
N LEU A 105 -7.13 29.79 -24.08
CA LEU A 105 -7.20 28.45 -23.48
C LEU A 105 -6.17 28.27 -22.36
N PHE A 106 -4.94 28.68 -22.60
CA PHE A 106 -3.86 28.59 -21.63
C PHE A 106 -4.12 29.46 -20.39
N LEU A 107 -4.57 30.71 -20.58
CA LEU A 107 -4.92 31.61 -19.49
C LEU A 107 -6.07 31.04 -18.64
N GLN A 108 -7.10 30.46 -19.28
CA GLN A 108 -8.17 29.76 -18.57
C GLN A 108 -7.64 28.58 -17.77
N ALA A 109 -6.76 27.77 -18.36
CA ALA A 109 -6.17 26.63 -17.66
C ALA A 109 -5.42 27.05 -16.39
N LYS A 110 -4.59 28.10 -16.48
CA LYS A 110 -3.85 28.64 -15.33
C LYS A 110 -4.80 29.15 -14.24
N ALA A 111 -5.82 29.92 -14.61
CA ALA A 111 -6.81 30.44 -13.66
C ALA A 111 -7.60 29.30 -13.00
N TYR A 112 -8.06 28.30 -13.76
CA TYR A 112 -8.74 27.14 -13.19
C TYR A 112 -7.84 26.32 -12.26
N HIS A 113 -6.55 26.16 -12.58
CA HIS A 113 -5.58 25.51 -11.70
C HIS A 113 -5.46 26.28 -10.36
N ARG A 114 -5.38 27.61 -10.40
CA ARG A 114 -5.32 28.46 -9.20
C ARG A 114 -6.60 28.46 -8.36
N LEU A 115 -7.74 28.26 -9.01
CA LEU A 115 -9.03 28.09 -8.34
C LEU A 115 -9.28 26.65 -7.88
N GLU A 116 -8.25 25.80 -7.89
CA GLU A 116 -8.32 24.37 -7.54
C GLU A 116 -9.36 23.58 -8.38
N SER A 117 -9.79 24.17 -9.49
CA SER A 117 -10.71 23.58 -10.47
C SER A 117 -9.93 22.73 -11.47
N TYR A 118 -9.15 21.78 -10.97
CA TYR A 118 -8.17 21.01 -11.74
C TYR A 118 -8.78 20.30 -12.95
N ARG A 119 -9.98 19.72 -12.81
CA ARG A 119 -10.70 19.08 -13.94
C ARG A 119 -11.08 20.06 -15.05
N MET A 120 -11.38 21.32 -14.72
CA MET A 120 -11.62 22.37 -15.72
C MET A 120 -10.31 22.77 -16.41
N SER A 121 -9.23 22.92 -15.62
CA SER A 121 -7.90 23.22 -16.15
C SER A 121 -7.45 22.15 -17.15
N ILE A 122 -7.61 20.86 -16.80
CA ILE A 122 -7.32 19.72 -17.67
C ILE A 122 -8.06 19.81 -19.00
N ARG A 123 -9.38 20.07 -18.98
CA ARG A 123 -10.17 20.21 -20.20
C ARG A 123 -9.66 21.34 -21.11
N LYS A 124 -9.20 22.45 -20.54
CA LYS A 124 -8.67 23.57 -21.33
C LYS A 124 -7.30 23.26 -21.93
N LEU A 125 -6.45 22.54 -21.20
CA LEU A 125 -5.15 22.07 -21.70
C LEU A 125 -5.32 20.98 -22.77
N ASP A 126 -6.27 20.07 -22.63
CA ASP A 126 -6.58 19.06 -23.66
C ASP A 126 -7.01 19.71 -24.98
N LEU A 127 -7.83 20.77 -24.91
CA LEU A 127 -8.21 21.56 -26.09
C LEU A 127 -7.01 22.28 -26.71
N LEU A 128 -6.07 22.78 -25.89
CA LEU A 128 -4.83 23.39 -26.37
C LEU A 128 -3.95 22.36 -27.08
N PHE A 129 -3.71 21.20 -26.48
CA PHE A 129 -2.89 20.14 -27.08
C PHE A 129 -3.48 19.60 -28.38
N THR A 130 -4.81 19.47 -28.44
CA THR A 130 -5.50 18.91 -29.61
C THR A 130 -5.53 19.88 -30.77
N ASN A 131 -5.87 21.15 -30.52
CA ASN A 131 -6.11 22.13 -31.58
C ASN A 131 -4.88 22.97 -31.92
N PHE A 132 -3.92 23.10 -30.99
CA PHE A 132 -2.74 23.97 -31.11
C PHE A 132 -1.45 23.25 -30.69
N PRO A 133 -1.07 22.13 -31.35
CA PRO A 133 0.09 21.31 -30.97
C PRO A 133 1.46 22.02 -31.13
N ALA A 134 1.48 23.18 -31.79
CA ALA A 134 2.64 24.04 -32.00
C ALA A 134 2.59 25.34 -31.16
N SER A 135 1.66 25.45 -30.20
CA SER A 135 1.57 26.62 -29.32
C SER A 135 2.85 26.82 -28.52
N GLU A 136 3.25 28.08 -28.30
CA GLU A 136 4.39 28.44 -27.45
C GLU A 136 4.18 28.04 -25.98
N TYR A 137 2.91 27.87 -25.57
CA TYR A 137 2.53 27.50 -24.21
C TYR A 137 2.66 26.01 -23.92
N LEU A 138 3.10 25.20 -24.88
CA LEU A 138 3.10 23.75 -24.75
C LEU A 138 3.97 23.25 -23.59
N GLU A 139 5.13 23.87 -23.38
CA GLU A 139 6.05 23.52 -22.29
C GLU A 139 5.37 23.68 -20.91
N GLU A 140 4.92 24.90 -20.58
CA GLU A 140 4.25 25.16 -19.29
C GLU A 140 2.92 24.41 -19.16
N SER A 141 2.20 24.20 -20.28
CA SER A 141 0.96 23.43 -20.31
C SER A 141 1.17 21.97 -19.93
N LEU A 142 2.24 21.32 -20.39
CA LEU A 142 2.55 19.93 -20.02
C LEU A 142 2.83 19.83 -18.51
N TYR A 143 3.59 20.78 -17.96
CA TYR A 143 3.87 20.83 -16.53
C TYR A 143 2.59 21.03 -15.70
N ILE A 144 1.75 22.02 -16.05
CA ILE A 144 0.48 22.28 -15.33
C ILE A 144 -0.48 21.08 -15.48
N GLN A 145 -0.49 20.41 -16.62
CA GLN A 145 -1.31 19.20 -16.82
C GLN A 145 -0.85 18.07 -15.89
N GLY A 146 0.47 17.84 -15.79
CA GLY A 146 1.05 16.90 -14.84
C GLY A 146 0.65 17.21 -13.40
N LEU A 147 0.79 18.47 -12.97
CA LEU A 147 0.34 18.92 -11.65
C LEU A 147 -1.16 18.71 -11.41
N ASN A 148 -2.01 19.08 -12.37
CA ASN A 148 -3.45 18.91 -12.23
C ASN A 148 -3.82 17.44 -12.09
N HIS A 149 -3.17 16.55 -12.85
CA HIS A 149 -3.39 15.11 -12.75
C HIS A 149 -2.89 14.54 -11.44
N LEU A 150 -1.75 15.03 -10.91
CA LEU A 150 -1.32 14.75 -9.55
C LEU A 150 -2.48 15.14 -8.64
N LEU A 151 -2.84 16.43 -8.54
CA LEU A 151 -3.83 17.00 -7.62
C LEU A 151 -5.26 16.40 -7.65
N ILE A 152 -5.61 15.60 -8.67
CA ILE A 152 -6.88 14.86 -8.73
C ILE A 152 -6.73 13.35 -8.48
N GLY A 153 -5.57 12.88 -8.03
CA GLY A 153 -5.28 11.46 -7.78
C GLY A 153 -4.90 10.64 -9.01
N SER A 154 -4.76 11.25 -10.19
CA SER A 154 -4.49 10.55 -11.45
C SER A 154 -2.98 10.43 -11.70
N LEU A 155 -2.29 9.72 -10.80
CA LEU A 155 -0.82 9.65 -10.75
C LEU A 155 -0.18 9.10 -12.04
N PRO A 156 -0.70 8.03 -12.69
CA PRO A 156 -0.13 7.54 -13.95
C PRO A 156 -0.23 8.57 -15.08
N ARG A 157 -1.34 9.33 -15.14
CA ARG A 157 -1.50 10.42 -16.12
C ARG A 157 -0.59 11.58 -15.79
N SER A 158 -0.40 11.90 -14.51
CA SER A 158 0.56 12.92 -14.09
C SER A 158 1.93 12.59 -14.66
N GLN A 159 2.42 11.37 -14.39
CA GLN A 159 3.72 10.91 -14.88
C GLN A 159 3.82 10.94 -16.41
N GLU A 160 2.77 10.51 -17.13
CA GLU A 160 2.73 10.57 -18.61
C GLU A 160 3.03 11.99 -19.14
N TYR A 161 2.42 13.02 -18.54
CA TYR A 161 2.62 14.41 -18.96
C TYR A 161 3.99 14.96 -18.57
N LEU A 162 4.52 14.57 -17.40
CA LEU A 162 5.87 14.91 -16.96
C LEU A 162 6.94 14.29 -17.86
N ASP A 163 6.81 13.02 -18.23
CA ASP A 163 7.72 12.33 -19.14
C ASP A 163 7.70 12.97 -20.53
N ARG A 164 6.52 13.40 -21.00
CA ARG A 164 6.37 14.14 -22.26
C ARG A 164 7.06 15.49 -22.20
N LEU A 165 6.97 16.22 -21.09
CA LEU A 165 7.71 17.46 -20.87
C LEU A 165 9.22 17.19 -20.93
N ALA A 166 9.70 16.21 -20.16
CA ALA A 166 11.11 15.87 -20.07
C ALA A 166 11.70 15.49 -21.44
N LYS A 167 10.96 14.71 -22.23
CA LYS A 167 11.36 14.28 -23.57
C LYS A 167 11.32 15.40 -24.61
N LYS A 168 10.28 16.25 -24.60
CA LYS A 168 10.08 17.29 -25.63
C LYS A 168 10.86 18.58 -25.34
N PHE A 169 11.08 18.88 -24.07
CA PHE A 169 11.71 20.11 -23.59
C PHE A 169 12.79 19.79 -22.55
N PRO A 170 13.90 19.12 -22.93
CA PRO A 170 14.95 18.71 -21.99
C PRO A 170 15.59 19.88 -21.22
N GLU A 171 15.62 21.07 -21.81
CA GLU A 171 16.14 22.31 -21.19
C GLU A 171 15.04 23.17 -20.54
N SER A 172 13.87 22.58 -20.25
CA SER A 172 12.74 23.30 -19.66
C SER A 172 13.08 23.90 -18.30
N ARG A 173 12.59 25.11 -18.03
CA ARG A 173 12.68 25.71 -16.68
C ARG A 173 11.91 24.91 -15.61
N PHE A 174 11.05 23.98 -16.04
CA PHE A 174 10.24 23.13 -15.16
C PHE A 174 10.90 21.78 -14.88
N GLN A 175 12.12 21.51 -15.37
CA GLN A 175 12.79 20.22 -15.16
C GLN A 175 13.00 19.92 -13.67
N ALA A 176 13.49 20.90 -12.91
CA ALA A 176 13.67 20.79 -11.46
C ALA A 176 12.36 20.39 -10.78
N GLU A 177 11.34 21.19 -10.99
CA GLU A 177 10.02 21.03 -10.42
C GLU A 177 9.35 19.72 -10.88
N THR A 178 9.61 19.26 -12.10
CA THR A 178 9.12 17.98 -12.62
C THR A 178 9.69 16.79 -11.85
N ARG A 179 10.96 16.85 -11.42
CA ARG A 179 11.53 15.81 -10.55
C ARG A 179 10.85 15.79 -9.18
N LYS A 180 10.55 16.97 -8.63
CA LYS A 180 9.76 17.10 -7.39
C LYS A 180 8.39 16.42 -7.53
N VAL A 181 7.64 16.76 -8.59
CA VAL A 181 6.30 16.21 -8.86
C VAL A 181 6.36 14.71 -9.17
N THR A 182 7.41 14.23 -9.82
CA THR A 182 7.65 12.78 -10.00
C THR A 182 7.84 12.09 -8.66
N GLY A 183 8.59 12.71 -7.74
CA GLY A 183 8.70 12.27 -6.36
C GLY A 183 7.36 12.28 -5.63
N ASP A 184 6.55 13.33 -5.78
CA ASP A 184 5.22 13.43 -5.18
C ASP A 184 4.26 12.34 -5.71
N ASN A 185 4.31 12.03 -7.01
CA ASN A 185 3.57 10.91 -7.59
C ASN A 185 3.98 9.58 -6.97
N ALA A 186 5.29 9.33 -6.85
CA ALA A 186 5.80 8.08 -6.26
C ALA A 186 5.49 7.99 -4.76
N TYR A 187 5.58 9.10 -4.03
CA TYR A 187 5.25 9.20 -2.61
C TYR A 187 3.77 8.89 -2.37
N ALA A 188 2.87 9.44 -3.19
CA ALA A 188 1.45 9.15 -3.13
C ALA A 188 1.10 7.68 -3.45
N LEU A 189 1.97 6.98 -4.21
CA LEU A 189 1.88 5.54 -4.47
C LEU A 189 2.59 4.69 -3.41
N GLU A 190 3.16 5.30 -2.36
CA GLU A 190 3.99 4.63 -1.35
C GLU A 190 5.18 3.87 -1.97
N ASN A 191 5.61 4.28 -3.16
CA ASN A 191 6.82 3.77 -3.80
C ASN A 191 8.01 4.56 -3.25
N TRP A 192 8.39 4.23 -2.02
CA TRP A 192 9.36 4.98 -1.22
C TRP A 192 10.73 5.06 -1.89
N GLU A 193 11.22 4.00 -2.54
CA GLU A 193 12.49 4.04 -3.28
C GLU A 193 12.45 5.05 -4.44
N ALA A 194 11.40 5.02 -5.27
CA ALA A 194 11.29 5.91 -6.41
C ALA A 194 11.08 7.37 -5.96
N ALA A 195 10.31 7.58 -4.89
CA ALA A 195 10.12 8.87 -4.26
C ALA A 195 11.46 9.42 -3.72
N ALA A 196 12.19 8.62 -2.94
CA ALA A 196 13.48 9.00 -2.38
C ALA A 196 14.53 9.30 -3.46
N ALA A 197 14.56 8.53 -4.55
CA ALA A 197 15.43 8.81 -5.69
C ALA A 197 15.11 10.18 -6.32
N SER A 198 13.83 10.43 -6.60
CA SER A 198 13.37 11.67 -7.24
C SER A 198 13.61 12.90 -6.35
N TYR A 199 13.36 12.80 -5.04
CA TYR A 199 13.61 13.90 -4.11
C TYR A 199 15.09 14.18 -3.91
N ARG A 200 15.95 13.15 -3.84
CA ARG A 200 17.41 13.35 -3.82
C ARG A 200 17.89 14.07 -5.06
N GLU A 201 17.43 13.63 -6.23
CA GLU A 201 17.76 14.28 -7.50
C GLU A 201 17.23 15.70 -7.62
N TYR A 202 16.14 16.02 -6.94
CA TYR A 202 15.63 17.39 -6.83
C TYR A 202 16.51 18.25 -5.93
N LEU A 203 16.80 17.78 -4.71
CA LEU A 203 17.59 18.50 -3.70
C LEU A 203 19.06 18.67 -4.10
N ALA A 204 19.60 17.80 -4.96
CA ALA A 204 20.97 17.89 -5.45
C ALA A 204 21.20 18.98 -6.53
N GLN A 205 20.16 19.69 -6.96
CA GLN A 205 20.27 20.69 -8.04
C GLN A 205 20.84 22.02 -7.54
N GLU A 206 21.73 22.63 -8.34
CA GLU A 206 22.36 23.92 -8.00
C GLU A 206 21.38 25.11 -8.05
N THR A 207 20.33 25.03 -8.89
CA THR A 207 19.34 26.11 -9.05
C THR A 207 17.93 25.53 -9.22
N GLY A 208 16.92 26.30 -8.83
CA GLY A 208 15.52 25.93 -9.04
C GLY A 208 14.89 25.10 -7.92
N VAL A 209 15.65 24.74 -6.89
CA VAL A 209 15.12 24.11 -5.67
C VAL A 209 14.24 25.11 -4.91
N ARG A 210 13.02 24.69 -4.61
CA ARG A 210 12.02 25.37 -3.80
C ARG A 210 11.57 24.45 -2.67
N GLU A 211 11.26 25.04 -1.52
CA GLU A 211 10.79 24.33 -0.34
C GLU A 211 11.74 23.16 0.06
N PRO A 212 13.07 23.38 0.12
CA PRO A 212 14.04 22.29 0.34
C PRO A 212 13.75 21.53 1.64
N ASP A 213 13.32 22.22 2.69
CA ASP A 213 13.02 21.63 3.99
C ASP A 213 11.78 20.72 3.94
N ARG A 214 10.73 21.14 3.22
CA ARG A 214 9.52 20.32 3.02
C ARG A 214 9.84 19.05 2.24
N ILE A 215 10.68 19.16 1.20
CA ILE A 215 11.08 18.00 0.40
C ILE A 215 12.11 17.13 1.15
N GLY A 216 12.98 17.73 1.95
CA GLY A 216 13.89 17.02 2.86
C GLY A 216 13.12 16.20 3.88
N LEU A 217 12.08 16.77 4.49
CA LEU A 217 11.20 16.02 5.40
C LEU A 217 10.52 14.84 4.70
N LYS A 218 9.97 15.03 3.49
CA LYS A 218 9.41 13.94 2.69
C LYS A 218 10.44 12.86 2.36
N LEU A 219 11.66 13.25 2.00
CA LEU A 219 12.75 12.31 1.74
C LEU A 219 13.13 11.53 2.99
N ALA A 220 13.20 12.18 4.15
CA ALA A 220 13.44 11.52 5.42
C ALA A 220 12.31 10.55 5.79
N THR A 221 11.05 10.90 5.52
CA THR A 221 9.92 9.98 5.67
C THR A 221 10.06 8.77 4.75
N CYS A 222 10.43 8.95 3.46
CA CYS A 222 10.71 7.81 2.60
C CYS A 222 11.80 6.90 3.19
N TYR A 223 12.85 7.48 3.77
CA TYR A 223 13.92 6.69 4.40
C TYR A 223 13.48 5.99 5.68
N TRP A 224 12.59 6.60 6.46
CA TRP A 224 11.95 5.97 7.60
C TRP A 224 11.15 4.73 7.18
N GLU A 225 10.29 4.85 6.17
CA GLU A 225 9.48 3.74 5.65
C GLU A 225 10.32 2.62 5.03
N LEU A 226 11.52 2.95 4.54
CA LEU A 226 12.49 1.99 4.02
C LEU A 226 13.40 1.39 5.10
N GLU A 227 13.18 1.73 6.37
CA GLU A 227 14.04 1.37 7.51
C GLU A 227 15.51 1.80 7.36
N ARG A 228 15.77 2.81 6.51
CA ARG A 228 17.11 3.38 6.25
C ARG A 228 17.37 4.54 7.21
N TYR A 229 17.38 4.22 8.50
CA TYR A 229 17.37 5.20 9.58
C TYR A 229 18.59 6.14 9.57
N GLU A 230 19.79 5.68 9.20
CA GLU A 230 20.97 6.54 9.11
C GLU A 230 20.88 7.56 7.98
N GLU A 231 20.19 7.22 6.88
CA GLU A 231 19.93 8.17 5.80
C GLU A 231 18.85 9.18 6.19
N ALA A 232 17.79 8.73 6.87
CA ALA A 232 16.77 9.60 7.41
C ALA A 232 17.38 10.65 8.36
N ALA A 233 18.21 10.21 9.32
CA ALA A 233 18.90 11.10 10.27
C ALA A 233 19.72 12.18 9.56
N ARG A 234 20.57 11.80 8.58
CA ARG A 234 21.39 12.76 7.82
C ARG A 234 20.56 13.80 7.07
N VAL A 235 19.40 13.42 6.53
CA VAL A 235 18.53 14.38 5.86
C VAL A 235 17.86 15.29 6.88
N LEU A 236 17.39 14.75 8.01
CA LEU A 236 16.75 15.53 9.07
C LEU A 236 17.68 16.56 9.70
N ASP A 237 18.98 16.27 9.81
CA ASP A 237 19.99 17.24 10.25
C ASP A 237 20.06 18.47 9.36
N THR A 238 19.72 18.35 8.07
CA THR A 238 19.70 19.46 7.12
C THR A 238 18.40 20.27 7.15
N VAL A 239 17.32 19.66 7.66
CA VAL A 239 15.98 20.27 7.75
C VAL A 239 15.77 20.92 9.14
N ALA A 240 16.36 20.33 10.18
CA ALA A 240 16.31 20.84 11.54
C ALA A 240 17.03 22.20 11.64
N GLY A 241 16.40 23.14 12.35
CA GLY A 241 16.86 24.52 12.45
C GLY A 241 16.41 25.44 11.32
N SER A 242 15.46 25.02 10.48
CA SER A 242 14.88 25.88 9.44
C SER A 242 14.25 27.14 10.04
N GLU A 243 14.73 28.31 9.61
CA GLU A 243 14.13 29.60 9.96
C GLU A 243 12.88 29.91 9.13
N GLU A 244 12.65 29.18 8.02
CA GLU A 244 11.56 29.43 7.08
C GLU A 244 10.22 28.88 7.58
N SER A 245 10.21 27.76 8.30
CA SER A 245 9.00 27.17 8.87
C SER A 245 9.25 26.45 10.19
N THR A 246 8.73 27.03 11.29
CA THR A 246 8.80 26.43 12.63
C THR A 246 8.00 25.13 12.75
N GLU A 247 6.95 24.97 11.95
CA GLU A 247 6.18 23.72 11.90
C GLU A 247 6.96 22.58 11.25
N ILE A 248 7.64 22.85 10.13
CA ILE A 248 8.48 21.86 9.46
C ILE A 248 9.65 21.47 10.35
N ASP A 249 10.28 22.45 11.02
CA ASP A 249 11.33 22.18 12.00
C ASP A 249 10.82 21.27 13.15
N PHE A 250 9.64 21.55 13.71
CA PHE A 250 9.03 20.70 14.74
C PHE A 250 8.78 19.28 14.23
N GLN A 251 8.21 19.13 13.02
CA GLN A 251 7.96 17.83 12.41
C GLN A 251 9.26 17.05 12.14
N ALA A 252 10.30 17.73 11.67
CA ALA A 252 11.62 17.14 11.44
C ALA A 252 12.27 16.67 12.74
N ARG A 253 12.23 17.48 13.81
CA ARG A 253 12.72 17.08 15.14
C ARG A 253 11.94 15.90 15.72
N LEU A 254 10.62 15.86 15.53
CA LEU A 254 9.79 14.74 15.96
C LEU A 254 10.12 13.44 15.22
N LEU A 255 10.28 13.51 13.88
CA LEU A 255 10.71 12.35 13.09
C LEU A 255 12.15 11.93 13.43
N SER A 256 13.04 12.89 13.67
CA SER A 256 14.42 12.64 14.11
C SER A 256 14.43 11.88 15.43
N ALA A 257 13.62 12.28 16.41
CA ALA A 257 13.50 11.56 17.67
C ALA A 257 13.07 10.09 17.47
N ARG A 258 12.08 9.82 16.60
CA ARG A 258 11.68 8.44 16.23
C ARG A 258 12.80 7.66 15.57
N VAL A 259 13.51 8.28 14.61
CA VAL A 259 14.66 7.68 13.92
C VAL A 259 15.76 7.30 14.92
N HIS A 260 16.09 8.20 15.85
CA HIS A 260 17.14 7.95 16.85
C HIS A 260 16.75 6.90 17.90
N VAL A 261 15.46 6.69 18.16
CA VAL A 261 15.00 5.50 18.93
C VAL A 261 15.42 4.22 18.21
N LYS A 262 15.23 4.14 16.89
CA LYS A 262 15.61 2.95 16.09
C LYS A 262 17.12 2.77 15.98
N LEU A 263 17.88 3.87 15.95
CA LEU A 263 19.35 3.85 15.95
C LEU A 263 19.96 3.53 17.33
N GLY A 264 19.16 3.55 18.40
CA GLY A 264 19.64 3.29 19.77
C GLY A 264 20.32 4.49 20.44
N GLU A 265 20.15 5.69 19.89
CA GLU A 265 20.79 6.94 20.36
C GLU A 265 19.93 7.64 21.42
N TYR A 266 19.60 6.91 22.49
CA TYR A 266 18.55 7.28 23.44
C TYR A 266 18.75 8.61 24.17
N ALA A 267 20.01 9.00 24.45
CA ALA A 267 20.30 10.28 25.10
C ALA A 267 19.94 11.48 24.21
N LEU A 268 20.17 11.35 22.89
CA LEU A 268 19.75 12.36 21.92
C LEU A 268 18.23 12.44 21.83
N VAL A 269 17.54 11.30 21.89
CA VAL A 269 16.08 11.26 21.94
C VAL A 269 15.54 12.00 23.17
N ASP A 270 16.15 11.82 24.34
CA ASP A 270 15.75 12.53 25.56
C ASP A 270 15.88 14.06 25.40
N ASP A 271 16.98 14.53 24.80
CA ASP A 271 17.21 15.95 24.51
C ASP A 271 16.19 16.50 23.49
N LEU A 272 15.91 15.75 22.41
CA LEU A 272 14.92 16.11 21.40
C LEU A 272 13.51 16.19 22.01
N VAL A 273 13.10 15.18 22.78
CA VAL A 273 11.79 15.13 23.46
C VAL A 273 11.66 16.30 24.44
N ALA A 274 12.72 16.62 25.19
CA ALA A 274 12.70 17.77 26.10
C ALA A 274 12.48 19.10 25.35
N GLY A 275 13.06 19.25 24.16
CA GLY A 275 12.84 20.41 23.28
C GLY A 275 11.44 20.44 22.64
N LEU A 276 10.87 19.28 22.27
CA LEU A 276 9.57 19.17 21.62
C LEU A 276 8.39 19.43 22.57
N LYS A 277 8.48 18.98 23.84
CA LYS A 277 7.42 19.11 24.84
C LYS A 277 6.79 20.51 24.97
N PRO A 278 7.57 21.61 25.12
CA PRO A 278 6.99 22.95 25.25
C PRO A 278 6.29 23.45 23.97
N GLU A 279 6.69 22.95 22.80
CA GLU A 279 6.14 23.36 21.49
C GLU A 279 4.96 22.48 21.05
N ALA A 280 4.84 21.26 21.59
CA ALA A 280 3.87 20.26 21.16
C ALA A 280 2.42 20.75 21.16
N GLY A 281 2.03 21.58 22.14
CA GLY A 281 0.68 22.16 22.22
C GLY A 281 0.35 23.16 21.12
N ILE A 282 1.35 23.78 20.49
CA ILE A 282 1.16 24.66 19.32
C ILE A 282 0.67 23.84 18.12
N TYR A 283 1.26 22.65 17.95
CA TYR A 283 1.02 21.76 16.81
C TYR A 283 0.08 20.59 17.14
N ARG A 284 -0.56 20.59 18.32
CA ARG A 284 -1.45 19.52 18.81
C ARG A 284 -0.81 18.13 18.71
N SER A 285 0.46 18.05 19.08
CA SER A 285 1.33 16.87 18.93
C SER A 285 1.78 16.29 20.27
N GLU A 286 1.16 16.66 21.38
CA GLU A 286 1.53 16.20 22.73
C GLU A 286 1.47 14.67 22.84
N GLY A 287 0.44 14.04 22.28
CA GLY A 287 0.30 12.59 22.25
C GLY A 287 1.40 11.91 21.43
N MET A 288 1.81 12.51 20.31
CA MET A 288 2.89 11.98 19.48
C MET A 288 4.25 12.08 20.20
N VAL A 289 4.52 13.20 20.88
CA VAL A 289 5.75 13.35 21.68
C VAL A 289 5.78 12.34 22.83
N ALA A 290 4.65 12.11 23.49
CA ALA A 290 4.53 11.09 24.54
C ALA A 290 4.72 9.66 24.02
N LEU A 291 4.28 9.36 22.79
CA LEU A 291 4.57 8.08 22.14
C LEU A 291 6.07 7.89 21.92
N VAL A 292 6.77 8.89 21.38
CA VAL A 292 8.22 8.80 21.15
C VAL A 292 8.98 8.62 22.46
N GLU A 293 8.57 9.31 23.54
CA GLU A 293 9.13 9.12 24.88
C GLU A 293 8.92 7.68 25.38
N ALA A 294 7.70 7.14 25.23
CA ALA A 294 7.40 5.76 25.60
C ALA A 294 8.22 4.76 24.77
N GLU A 295 8.29 4.95 23.45
CA GLU A 295 9.10 4.14 22.53
C GLU A 295 10.59 4.14 22.93
N ASN A 296 11.12 5.30 23.33
CA ASN A 296 12.49 5.43 23.84
C ASN A 296 12.71 4.60 25.11
N PHE A 297 11.77 4.66 26.06
CA PHE A 297 11.83 3.82 27.26
C PHE A 297 11.74 2.32 26.91
N ILE A 298 10.86 1.92 25.98
CA ILE A 298 10.76 0.52 25.54
C ILE A 298 12.07 0.04 24.92
N ALA A 299 12.68 0.82 24.05
CA ALA A 299 13.94 0.47 23.39
C ALA A 299 15.10 0.30 24.40
N GLN A 300 15.07 1.04 25.52
CA GLN A 300 16.00 0.89 26.64
C GLN A 300 15.67 -0.31 27.56
N GLY A 301 14.60 -1.06 27.31
CA GLY A 301 14.12 -2.12 28.21
C GLY A 301 13.44 -1.59 29.48
N ARG A 302 13.07 -0.32 29.51
CA ARG A 302 12.45 0.39 30.65
C ARG A 302 10.93 0.47 30.48
N GLY A 303 10.29 -0.68 30.20
CA GLY A 303 8.84 -0.77 30.00
C GLY A 303 7.99 -0.21 31.15
N GLU A 304 8.50 -0.34 32.37
CA GLU A 304 7.85 0.20 33.58
C GLU A 304 7.78 1.73 33.60
N ASP A 305 8.70 2.42 32.93
CA ASP A 305 8.68 3.89 32.79
C ASP A 305 7.77 4.34 31.63
N ALA A 306 7.58 3.50 30.61
CA ALA A 306 6.72 3.78 29.46
C ALA A 306 5.22 3.68 29.76
N SER A 307 4.80 2.65 30.50
CA SER A 307 3.39 2.44 30.84
C SER A 307 2.70 3.67 31.45
N PRO A 308 3.24 4.33 32.50
CA PRO A 308 2.56 5.48 33.10
C PRO A 308 2.47 6.69 32.15
N VAL A 309 3.39 6.84 31.19
CA VAL A 309 3.32 7.90 30.17
C VAL A 309 2.10 7.70 29.27
N LEU A 310 1.83 6.45 28.88
CA LEU A 310 0.73 6.10 27.99
C LEU A 310 -0.61 5.96 28.72
N GLU A 311 -0.64 5.30 29.88
CA GLU A 311 -1.86 5.05 30.67
C GLU A 311 -2.48 6.33 31.23
N ASN A 312 -1.64 7.31 31.61
CA ASN A 312 -2.09 8.59 32.16
C ASN A 312 -2.20 9.68 31.09
N MET A 313 -2.08 9.34 29.81
CA MET A 313 -2.18 10.30 28.71
C MET A 313 -3.56 10.98 28.71
N PRO A 314 -3.66 12.31 28.74
CA PRO A 314 -4.93 13.04 28.64
C PRO A 314 -5.73 12.66 27.39
N LEU A 315 -7.06 12.61 27.50
CA LEU A 315 -7.95 12.19 26.40
C LEU A 315 -7.83 13.12 25.18
N GLU A 316 -7.58 14.41 25.41
CA GLU A 316 -7.38 15.41 24.37
C GLU A 316 -6.11 15.17 23.52
N TRP A 317 -5.14 14.42 24.02
CA TRP A 317 -3.90 14.06 23.30
C TRP A 317 -4.05 12.76 22.50
N GLN A 318 -5.09 11.96 22.80
CA GLN A 318 -5.32 10.65 22.20
C GLN A 318 -6.10 10.76 20.89
N THR A 319 -5.46 11.27 19.83
CA THR A 319 -5.98 11.12 18.47
C THR A 319 -6.16 9.63 18.12
N PRO A 320 -6.98 9.26 17.13
CA PRO A 320 -7.15 7.86 16.74
C PRO A 320 -5.82 7.13 16.47
N ALA A 321 -4.89 7.79 15.78
CA ALA A 321 -3.54 7.30 15.54
C ALA A 321 -2.74 7.11 16.84
N VAL A 322 -2.73 8.13 17.71
CA VAL A 322 -2.02 8.06 18.99
C VAL A 322 -2.55 6.94 19.86
N LYS A 323 -3.89 6.80 19.92
CA LYS A 323 -4.56 5.78 20.71
C LYS A 323 -4.21 4.37 20.25
N ALA A 324 -4.18 4.14 18.94
CA ALA A 324 -3.85 2.83 18.39
C ALA A 324 -2.40 2.43 18.65
N ARG A 325 -1.45 3.36 18.43
CA ARG A 325 -0.02 3.12 18.70
C ARG A 325 0.26 2.96 20.19
N ALA A 326 -0.38 3.77 21.04
CA ALA A 326 -0.25 3.64 22.50
C ALA A 326 -0.79 2.29 23.00
N ALA A 327 -1.95 1.86 22.48
CA ALA A 327 -2.52 0.57 22.81
C ALA A 327 -1.64 -0.59 22.35
N ASP A 328 -1.01 -0.49 21.17
CA ASP A 328 -0.07 -1.51 20.72
C ASP A 328 1.11 -1.67 21.69
N ILE A 329 1.77 -0.54 22.04
CA ILE A 329 2.89 -0.51 23.00
C ILE A 329 2.46 -1.07 24.37
N LEU A 330 1.32 -0.61 24.90
CA LEU A 330 0.79 -1.10 26.18
C LEU A 330 0.46 -2.60 26.13
N GLY A 331 -0.10 -3.09 25.03
CA GLY A 331 -0.38 -4.51 24.82
C GLY A 331 0.87 -5.36 24.97
N TYR A 332 2.01 -4.92 24.41
CA TYR A 332 3.30 -5.59 24.60
C TYR A 332 3.77 -5.57 26.06
N GLU A 333 3.66 -4.44 26.74
CA GLU A 333 4.08 -4.35 28.15
C GLU A 333 3.26 -5.26 29.06
N LEU A 334 1.94 -5.24 28.90
CA LEU A 334 1.03 -6.11 29.65
C LEU A 334 1.33 -7.58 29.35
N LEU A 335 1.61 -7.92 28.09
CA LEU A 335 2.02 -9.27 27.69
C LEU A 335 3.34 -9.68 28.38
N ARG A 336 4.33 -8.78 28.46
CA ARG A 336 5.59 -9.03 29.18
C ARG A 336 5.37 -9.28 30.67
N ARG A 337 4.46 -8.54 31.29
CA ARG A 337 4.07 -8.69 32.70
C ARG A 337 3.19 -9.92 32.97
N GLY A 338 2.71 -10.61 31.92
CA GLY A 338 1.82 -11.76 32.04
C GLY A 338 0.37 -11.39 32.34
N GLN A 339 -0.03 -10.17 32.01
CA GLN A 339 -1.41 -9.67 32.12
C GLN A 339 -2.13 -9.92 30.78
N TRP A 340 -2.45 -11.18 30.49
CA TRP A 340 -2.89 -11.65 29.18
C TRP A 340 -4.21 -11.05 28.72
N GLU A 341 -5.19 -10.94 29.61
CA GLU A 341 -6.51 -10.38 29.30
C GLU A 341 -6.42 -8.89 28.98
N ASP A 342 -5.68 -8.13 29.77
CA ASP A 342 -5.49 -6.70 29.55
C ASP A 342 -4.68 -6.46 28.27
N ALA A 343 -3.63 -7.26 28.02
CA ALA A 343 -2.85 -7.22 26.78
C ALA A 343 -3.74 -7.44 25.55
N LYS A 344 -4.62 -8.44 25.59
CA LYS A 344 -5.58 -8.71 24.53
C LYS A 344 -6.49 -7.50 24.27
N VAL A 345 -7.02 -6.87 25.32
CA VAL A 345 -7.88 -5.68 25.17
C VAL A 345 -7.12 -4.56 24.46
N GLN A 346 -5.86 -4.33 24.83
CA GLN A 346 -5.03 -3.30 24.19
C GLN A 346 -4.73 -3.62 22.72
N PHE A 347 -4.37 -4.86 22.38
CA PHE A 347 -4.16 -5.21 20.97
C PHE A 347 -5.45 -5.11 20.14
N GLN A 348 -6.61 -5.45 20.71
CA GLN A 348 -7.89 -5.24 20.05
C GLN A 348 -8.19 -3.75 19.82
N GLU A 349 -7.81 -2.88 20.75
CA GLU A 349 -7.92 -1.43 20.59
C GLU A 349 -6.96 -0.90 19.50
N ALA A 350 -5.72 -1.37 19.49
CA ALA A 350 -4.73 -1.05 18.46
C ALA A 350 -5.23 -1.40 17.05
N LEU A 351 -5.80 -2.60 16.88
CA LEU A 351 -6.32 -3.10 15.62
C LEU A 351 -7.56 -2.34 15.10
N ARG A 352 -8.15 -1.42 15.88
CA ARG A 352 -9.24 -0.55 15.39
C ARG A 352 -8.76 0.48 14.36
N GLN A 353 -7.49 0.88 14.41
CA GLN A 353 -6.84 1.73 13.42
C GLN A 353 -5.59 1.01 12.88
N LYS A 354 -5.81 -0.12 12.22
CA LYS A 354 -4.77 -1.00 11.68
C LYS A 354 -3.72 -0.28 10.80
N ASP A 355 -4.12 0.79 10.12
CA ASP A 355 -3.26 1.55 9.21
C ASP A 355 -2.25 2.46 9.94
N GLU A 356 -2.45 2.69 11.24
CA GLU A 356 -1.60 3.55 12.07
C GLU A 356 -0.51 2.76 12.81
N LEU A 357 -0.51 1.43 12.67
CA LEU A 357 0.39 0.54 13.38
C LEU A 357 1.70 0.36 12.59
N ASP A 358 2.83 0.53 13.29
CA ASP A 358 4.15 0.33 12.69
C ASP A 358 4.36 -1.14 12.25
N ASP A 359 3.75 -2.12 12.94
CA ASP A 359 3.81 -3.56 12.60
C ASP A 359 2.45 -4.25 12.83
N LEU A 360 1.50 -3.97 11.94
CA LEU A 360 0.14 -4.53 11.98
C LEU A 360 0.13 -6.05 12.11
N GLU A 361 0.99 -6.74 11.36
CA GLU A 361 0.96 -8.20 11.26
C GLU A 361 1.46 -8.86 12.55
N ARG A 362 2.43 -8.25 13.24
CA ARG A 362 2.84 -8.71 14.57
C ARG A 362 1.72 -8.49 15.59
N THR A 363 1.10 -7.32 15.62
CA THR A 363 -0.02 -7.02 16.54
C THR A 363 -1.21 -7.96 16.32
N ARG A 364 -1.56 -8.22 15.06
CA ARG A 364 -2.64 -9.14 14.68
C ARG A 364 -2.36 -10.56 15.16
N ARG A 365 -1.17 -11.09 14.88
CA ARG A 365 -0.77 -12.44 15.31
C ARG A 365 -0.79 -12.59 16.83
N LEU A 366 -0.26 -11.62 17.57
CA LEU A 366 -0.27 -11.68 19.04
C LEU A 366 -1.67 -11.65 19.63
N ASN A 367 -2.57 -10.85 19.05
CA ASN A 367 -3.98 -10.88 19.44
C ASN A 367 -4.61 -12.25 19.15
N GLU A 368 -4.35 -12.86 17.99
CA GLU A 368 -4.82 -14.21 17.66
C GLU A 368 -4.29 -15.27 18.64
N ASP A 369 -2.99 -15.28 18.89
CA ASP A 369 -2.35 -16.22 19.84
C ASP A 369 -2.88 -16.05 21.27
N LEU A 370 -3.12 -14.80 21.71
CA LEU A 370 -3.76 -14.52 22.99
C LEU A 370 -5.22 -15.01 23.04
N ASN A 371 -5.96 -14.86 21.95
CA ASN A 371 -7.33 -15.37 21.87
C ASN A 371 -7.34 -16.89 22.00
N ASP A 372 -6.46 -17.59 21.29
CA ASP A 372 -6.33 -19.04 21.35
C ASP A 372 -5.90 -19.52 22.74
N TYR A 373 -4.90 -18.85 23.34
CA TYR A 373 -4.44 -19.14 24.70
C TYR A 373 -5.58 -19.00 25.72
N LEU A 374 -6.25 -17.85 25.75
CA LEU A 374 -7.31 -17.55 26.73
C LEU A 374 -8.55 -18.42 26.52
N ALA A 375 -8.90 -18.74 25.27
CA ALA A 375 -10.00 -19.66 24.97
C ALA A 375 -9.70 -21.08 25.47
N ALA A 376 -8.47 -21.57 25.25
CA ALA A 376 -8.03 -22.86 25.78
C ALA A 376 -8.03 -22.88 27.31
N GLU A 377 -7.50 -21.83 27.94
CA GLU A 377 -7.44 -21.68 29.40
C GLU A 377 -8.84 -21.67 30.04
N ALA A 378 -9.78 -20.93 29.46
CA ALA A 378 -11.17 -20.92 29.93
C ALA A 378 -11.82 -22.30 29.78
N ALA A 379 -11.64 -22.96 28.63
CA ALA A 379 -12.23 -24.27 28.35
C ALA A 379 -11.63 -25.40 29.21
N LEU A 380 -10.39 -25.26 29.70
CA LEU A 380 -9.72 -26.24 30.56
C LEU A 380 -10.39 -26.38 31.93
N LYS A 381 -11.09 -25.36 32.42
CA LYS A 381 -11.73 -25.36 33.76
C LYS A 381 -12.76 -26.49 33.90
N ASP A 382 -13.48 -26.79 32.83
CA ASP A 382 -14.55 -27.81 32.80
C ASP A 382 -14.20 -28.99 31.86
N ALA A 383 -12.95 -29.09 31.39
CA ALA A 383 -12.53 -30.13 30.46
C ALA A 383 -12.44 -31.50 31.14
N GLN A 384 -12.96 -32.52 30.47
CA GLN A 384 -12.89 -33.91 30.92
C GLN A 384 -12.37 -34.82 29.81
N GLY A 385 -11.80 -35.97 30.21
CA GLY A 385 -11.30 -36.97 29.28
C GLY A 385 -10.21 -36.45 28.35
N ASP A 386 -10.27 -36.86 27.09
CA ASP A 386 -9.34 -36.53 26.01
C ASP A 386 -9.31 -35.04 25.65
N ARG A 387 -10.37 -34.29 25.98
CA ARG A 387 -10.44 -32.85 25.74
C ARG A 387 -9.38 -32.06 26.52
N ALA A 388 -9.05 -32.46 27.74
CA ALA A 388 -8.10 -31.74 28.58
C ALA A 388 -6.67 -31.70 27.99
N PRO A 389 -6.02 -32.82 27.63
CA PRO A 389 -4.70 -32.80 27.01
C PRO A 389 -4.70 -32.08 25.66
N ARG A 390 -5.77 -32.19 24.85
CA ARG A 390 -5.90 -31.44 23.60
C ARG A 390 -5.84 -29.92 23.81
N LEU A 391 -6.58 -29.41 24.79
CA LEU A 391 -6.59 -27.98 25.12
C LEU A 391 -5.22 -27.52 25.67
N ARG A 392 -4.53 -28.35 26.46
CA ARG A 392 -3.16 -28.05 26.90
C ARG A 392 -2.18 -27.95 25.73
N VAL A 393 -2.30 -28.81 24.71
CA VAL A 393 -1.50 -28.71 23.48
C VAL A 393 -1.78 -27.39 22.75
N LEU A 394 -3.05 -26.98 22.62
CA LEU A 394 -3.40 -25.69 22.00
C LEU A 394 -2.80 -24.51 22.77
N GLN A 395 -2.94 -24.50 24.10
CA GLN A 395 -2.37 -23.48 24.97
C GLN A 395 -0.84 -23.44 24.85
N ALA A 396 -0.19 -24.60 24.79
CA ALA A 396 1.26 -24.71 24.62
C ALA A 396 1.74 -24.21 23.25
N ASN A 397 0.97 -24.45 22.17
CA ASN A 397 1.29 -23.92 20.84
C ASN A 397 1.29 -22.39 20.84
N ALA A 398 0.24 -21.76 21.37
CA ALA A 398 0.14 -20.30 21.48
C ALA A 398 1.32 -19.72 22.27
N LEU A 399 1.68 -20.35 23.40
CA LEU A 399 2.83 -19.92 24.20
C LEU A 399 4.17 -20.09 23.47
N LEU A 400 4.36 -21.17 22.72
CA LEU A 400 5.63 -21.46 22.06
C LEU A 400 5.85 -20.58 20.83
N PHE A 401 4.87 -20.56 19.92
CA PHE A 401 5.01 -19.96 18.60
C PHE A 401 4.59 -18.49 18.55
N GLY A 402 3.65 -18.10 19.41
CA GLY A 402 3.13 -16.74 19.46
C GLY A 402 3.75 -15.88 20.54
N LEU A 403 3.61 -16.32 21.79
CA LEU A 403 3.87 -15.47 22.96
C LEU A 403 5.31 -15.54 23.48
N GLY A 404 6.17 -16.36 22.86
CA GLY A 404 7.58 -16.48 23.23
C GLY A 404 7.80 -16.94 24.68
N ARG A 405 7.01 -17.91 25.14
CA ARG A 405 7.09 -18.51 26.49
C ARG A 405 7.43 -20.01 26.41
N PRO A 406 8.61 -20.38 25.87
CA PRO A 406 8.94 -21.78 25.60
C PRO A 406 9.01 -22.64 26.85
N GLY A 407 9.40 -22.08 28.00
CA GLY A 407 9.42 -22.81 29.27
C GLY A 407 8.02 -23.21 29.76
N GLN A 408 7.05 -22.32 29.64
CA GLN A 408 5.65 -22.60 30.02
C GLN A 408 5.00 -23.56 29.02
N ALA A 409 5.27 -23.36 27.72
CA ALA A 409 4.83 -24.28 26.67
C ALA A 409 5.36 -25.71 26.91
N ALA A 410 6.66 -25.87 27.17
CA ALA A 410 7.28 -27.16 27.46
C ALA A 410 6.61 -27.88 28.64
N ALA A 411 6.26 -27.16 29.72
CA ALA A 411 5.57 -27.72 30.86
C ALA A 411 4.16 -28.22 30.50
N LEU A 412 3.41 -27.46 29.70
CA LEU A 412 2.07 -27.87 29.25
C LEU A 412 2.12 -29.05 28.28
N TYR A 413 3.08 -29.09 27.37
CA TYR A 413 3.30 -30.26 26.52
C TYR A 413 3.63 -31.51 27.32
N GLN A 414 4.49 -31.42 28.34
CA GLN A 414 4.77 -32.54 29.23
C GLN A 414 3.52 -33.03 29.96
N GLN A 415 2.72 -32.11 30.49
CA GLN A 415 1.46 -32.45 31.16
C GLN A 415 0.50 -33.15 30.19
N ALA A 416 0.36 -32.65 28.96
CA ALA A 416 -0.49 -33.27 27.94
C ALA A 416 0.00 -34.66 27.53
N ALA A 417 1.32 -34.85 27.37
CA ALA A 417 1.93 -36.13 27.00
C ALA A 417 1.84 -37.20 28.11
N ALA A 418 1.86 -36.76 29.37
CA ALA A 418 1.74 -37.62 30.55
C ALA A 418 0.28 -37.96 30.89
N ASP A 419 -0.70 -37.23 30.34
CA ASP A 419 -2.11 -37.44 30.61
C ASP A 419 -2.59 -38.77 30.00
N THR A 420 -3.03 -39.69 30.86
CA THR A 420 -3.51 -41.01 30.41
C THR A 420 -4.83 -40.93 29.64
N ALA A 421 -5.56 -39.82 29.74
CA ALA A 421 -6.76 -39.59 28.96
C ALA A 421 -6.46 -39.09 27.54
N ALA A 422 -5.21 -38.73 27.22
CA ALA A 422 -4.83 -38.24 25.90
C ALA A 422 -5.01 -39.32 24.83
N ASP A 423 -5.62 -38.94 23.72
CA ASP A 423 -5.60 -39.78 22.54
C ASP A 423 -4.17 -39.90 21.98
N SER A 424 -3.93 -40.90 21.12
CA SER A 424 -2.60 -41.13 20.56
C SER A 424 -2.08 -39.97 19.72
N THR A 425 -2.97 -39.15 19.14
CA THR A 425 -2.59 -38.04 18.27
C THR A 425 -2.15 -36.84 19.07
N ASP A 426 -2.90 -36.46 20.12
CA ASP A 426 -2.58 -35.36 21.00
C ASP A 426 -1.37 -35.69 21.88
N ALA A 427 -1.23 -36.94 22.34
CA ALA A 427 -0.03 -37.38 23.05
C ALA A 427 1.23 -37.33 22.17
N ALA A 428 1.13 -37.75 20.91
CA ALA A 428 2.24 -37.64 19.95
C ALA A 428 2.60 -36.18 19.65
N ARG A 429 1.59 -35.32 19.44
CA ARG A 429 1.78 -33.86 19.25
C ARG A 429 2.40 -33.22 20.48
N ALA A 430 1.99 -33.62 21.67
CA ALA A 430 2.53 -33.10 22.92
C ALA A 430 4.01 -33.47 23.11
N LEU A 431 4.38 -34.74 22.88
CA LEU A 431 5.79 -35.17 22.94
C LEU A 431 6.65 -34.43 21.91
N TYR A 432 6.14 -34.25 20.70
CA TYR A 432 6.82 -33.50 19.66
C TYR A 432 6.96 -32.01 19.99
N GLY A 433 5.90 -31.37 20.49
CA GLY A 433 5.94 -29.99 20.96
C GLY A 433 6.93 -29.78 22.10
N ALA A 434 7.00 -30.71 23.06
CA ALA A 434 8.02 -30.69 24.11
C ALA A 434 9.44 -30.82 23.53
N MET A 435 9.64 -31.76 22.58
CA MET A 435 10.92 -31.92 21.88
C MET A 435 11.36 -30.60 21.22
N LEU A 436 10.48 -29.98 20.42
CA LEU A 436 10.76 -28.70 19.76
C LEU A 436 11.06 -27.58 20.77
N ALA A 437 10.25 -27.44 21.81
CA ALA A 437 10.46 -26.42 22.84
C ALA A 437 11.85 -26.57 23.51
N TYR A 438 12.27 -27.79 23.83
CA TYR A 438 13.57 -28.03 24.44
C TYR A 438 14.75 -27.88 23.47
N ARG A 439 14.60 -28.35 22.23
CA ARG A 439 15.64 -28.32 21.21
C ARG A 439 15.88 -26.91 20.70
N ASP A 440 14.81 -26.25 20.26
CA ASP A 440 14.89 -25.07 19.42
C ASP A 440 14.82 -23.76 20.23
N HIS A 441 14.22 -23.79 21.42
CA HIS A 441 13.96 -22.57 22.19
C HIS A 441 14.60 -22.53 23.59
N LEU A 442 14.90 -23.69 24.20
CA LEU A 442 15.49 -23.76 25.55
C LEU A 442 16.95 -24.23 25.55
N ALA A 443 17.49 -24.62 24.39
CA ALA A 443 18.85 -25.14 24.23
C ALA A 443 19.19 -26.30 25.19
N ARG A 444 18.24 -27.25 25.35
CA ARG A 444 18.40 -28.46 26.17
C ARG A 444 18.25 -29.72 25.29
N PRO A 445 19.26 -30.05 24.47
CA PRO A 445 19.18 -31.16 23.53
C PRO A 445 18.95 -32.51 24.21
N ASP A 446 19.54 -32.75 25.39
CA ASP A 446 19.34 -33.99 26.15
C ASP A 446 17.87 -34.20 26.55
N SER A 447 17.18 -33.10 26.92
CA SER A 447 15.76 -33.15 27.23
C SER A 447 14.94 -33.38 25.97
N ALA A 448 15.29 -32.75 24.86
CA ALA A 448 14.61 -32.97 23.58
C ALA A 448 14.75 -34.43 23.11
N GLU A 449 15.94 -35.00 23.21
CA GLU A 449 16.23 -36.38 22.82
C GLU A 449 15.41 -37.39 23.65
N MET A 450 15.21 -37.13 24.95
CA MET A 450 14.31 -37.94 25.78
C MET A 450 12.89 -37.97 25.21
N PHE A 451 12.33 -36.80 24.83
CA PHE A 451 10.99 -36.73 24.25
C PHE A 451 10.92 -37.35 22.86
N ALA A 452 11.96 -37.20 22.04
CA ALA A 452 12.06 -37.84 20.72
C ALA A 452 12.05 -39.38 20.84
N GLN A 453 12.85 -39.94 21.76
CA GLN A 453 12.89 -41.37 22.03
C GLN A 453 11.55 -41.89 22.54
N GLU A 454 10.90 -41.15 23.45
CA GLU A 454 9.59 -41.54 23.97
C GLU A 454 8.50 -41.48 22.89
N LEU A 455 8.52 -40.45 22.04
CA LEU A 455 7.65 -40.33 20.87
C LEU A 455 7.84 -41.51 19.91
N GLN A 456 9.10 -41.86 19.64
CA GLN A 456 9.44 -42.99 18.79
C GLN A 456 8.99 -44.32 19.38
N ARG A 457 9.13 -44.49 20.69
CA ARG A 457 8.80 -45.73 21.40
C ARG A 457 7.30 -45.96 21.50
N ARG A 458 6.53 -44.91 21.80
CA ARG A 458 5.07 -45.01 22.02
C ARG A 458 4.25 -44.83 20.76
N TYR A 459 4.70 -43.98 19.84
CA TYR A 459 3.94 -43.59 18.65
C TYR A 459 4.81 -43.63 17.38
N PRO A 460 5.50 -44.77 17.09
CA PRO A 460 6.48 -44.88 16.00
C PRO A 460 5.92 -44.52 14.61
N ASP A 461 4.63 -44.80 14.42
CA ASP A 461 3.91 -44.57 13.16
C ASP A 461 3.35 -43.14 13.03
N SER A 462 3.45 -42.30 14.06
CA SER A 462 2.87 -40.95 14.03
C SER A 462 3.62 -40.04 13.05
N PRO A 463 2.93 -39.05 12.43
CA PRO A 463 3.57 -38.01 11.62
C PRO A 463 4.73 -37.34 12.38
N GLN A 464 4.52 -37.09 13.67
CA GLN A 464 5.48 -36.44 14.54
C GLN A 464 6.73 -37.28 14.78
N ALA A 465 6.57 -38.60 14.99
CA ALA A 465 7.71 -39.50 15.14
C ALA A 465 8.50 -39.62 13.83
N PHE A 466 7.84 -39.55 12.67
CA PHE A 466 8.53 -39.45 11.39
C PHE A 466 9.35 -38.15 11.33
N GLU A 467 8.72 -36.99 11.49
CA GLU A 467 9.41 -35.68 11.47
C GLU A 467 10.60 -35.60 12.44
N ALA A 468 10.45 -36.15 13.66
CA ALA A 468 11.51 -36.21 14.65
C ALA A 468 12.73 -37.05 14.20
N ARG A 469 12.52 -38.12 13.43
CA ARG A 469 13.60 -38.97 12.89
C ARG A 469 14.21 -38.39 11.62
N SER A 470 13.35 -37.89 10.73
CA SER A 470 13.73 -37.45 9.40
C SER A 470 14.59 -36.20 9.47
N GLY A 471 14.40 -35.32 10.46
CA GLY A 471 15.12 -34.05 10.52
C GLY A 471 15.05 -33.31 9.18
N ASP A 472 16.19 -32.78 8.71
CA ASP A 472 16.33 -32.12 7.40
C ASP A 472 16.62 -33.08 6.23
N SER A 473 16.45 -34.40 6.38
CA SER A 473 16.86 -35.40 5.37
C SER A 473 16.11 -35.34 4.03
N GLY A 474 15.11 -34.45 3.89
CA GLY A 474 14.36 -34.25 2.65
C GLY A 474 13.36 -35.35 2.31
N GLU A 475 13.20 -36.37 3.17
CA GLU A 475 12.13 -37.37 3.03
C GLU A 475 10.77 -36.71 3.32
N GLY A 476 9.91 -36.65 2.29
CA GLY A 476 8.64 -35.93 2.40
C GLY A 476 7.61 -36.66 3.27
N LEU A 477 7.09 -35.97 4.30
CA LEU A 477 6.02 -36.46 5.18
C LEU A 477 4.82 -37.04 4.41
N LEU A 478 4.44 -36.39 3.31
CA LEU A 478 3.33 -36.88 2.46
C LEU A 478 3.60 -38.29 1.92
N GLY A 479 4.82 -38.55 1.44
CA GLY A 479 5.22 -39.86 0.94
C GLY A 479 5.14 -40.93 2.03
N TYR A 480 5.68 -40.62 3.21
CA TYR A 480 5.58 -41.48 4.38
C TYR A 480 4.13 -41.78 4.78
N LEU A 481 3.27 -40.76 4.84
CA LEU A 481 1.86 -40.95 5.21
C LEU A 481 1.10 -41.81 4.18
N MET A 482 1.43 -41.67 2.89
CA MET A 482 0.86 -42.51 1.84
C MET A 482 1.31 -43.97 1.96
N GLU A 483 2.60 -44.20 2.20
CA GLU A 483 3.15 -45.55 2.40
C GLU A 483 2.58 -46.22 3.66
N LEU A 484 2.55 -45.48 4.78
CA LEU A 484 1.97 -45.94 6.05
C LEU A 484 0.50 -46.34 5.86
N ARG A 485 -0.27 -45.53 5.12
CA ARG A 485 -1.65 -45.85 4.78
C ARG A 485 -1.75 -47.14 3.96
N SER A 486 -0.92 -47.29 2.93
CA SER A 486 -0.89 -48.49 2.08
C SER A 486 -0.56 -49.75 2.91
N ARG A 487 0.45 -49.68 3.76
CA ARG A 487 0.84 -50.77 4.67
C ARG A 487 -0.30 -51.17 5.61
N LYS A 488 -0.93 -50.19 6.28
CA LYS A 488 -2.07 -50.45 7.18
C LYS A 488 -3.27 -51.03 6.44
N GLN A 489 -3.51 -50.60 5.21
CA GLN A 489 -4.57 -51.16 4.36
C GLN A 489 -4.26 -52.62 4.01
N ALA A 490 -3.03 -52.95 3.60
CA ALA A 490 -2.61 -54.32 3.30
C ALA A 490 -2.70 -55.25 4.53
N GLU A 491 -2.23 -54.81 5.70
CA GLU A 491 -2.36 -55.55 6.96
C GLU A 491 -3.83 -55.81 7.32
N ALA A 492 -4.67 -54.79 7.17
CA ALA A 492 -6.09 -54.91 7.47
C ALA A 492 -6.82 -55.83 6.48
N PHE A 493 -6.38 -55.91 5.22
CA PHE A 493 -6.85 -56.93 4.26
C PHE A 493 -6.40 -58.34 4.62
N ALA A 494 -5.14 -58.51 5.01
CA ALA A 494 -4.59 -59.80 5.41
C ALA A 494 -5.24 -60.37 6.69
N ALA A 495 -5.79 -59.51 7.54
CA ALA A 495 -6.47 -59.88 8.78
C ALA A 495 -7.95 -60.29 8.61
N LEU A 496 -8.50 -60.27 7.38
CA LEU A 496 -9.89 -60.65 7.12
C LEU A 496 -10.04 -62.17 7.08
N THR A 497 -11.17 -62.66 7.60
CA THR A 497 -11.61 -64.04 7.43
C THR A 497 -12.08 -64.31 5.99
N GLU A 498 -12.15 -65.58 5.58
CA GLU A 498 -12.65 -65.94 4.23
C GLU A 498 -14.08 -65.45 3.98
N GLU A 499 -14.95 -65.41 5.00
CA GLU A 499 -16.30 -64.88 4.91
C GLU A 499 -16.31 -63.36 4.69
N GLU A 500 -15.47 -62.62 5.42
CA GLU A 500 -15.34 -61.17 5.26
C GLU A 500 -14.69 -60.79 3.93
N LEU A 501 -13.74 -61.60 3.44
CA LEU A 501 -13.09 -61.42 2.14
C LEU A 501 -14.09 -61.63 1.00
N ARG A 502 -14.93 -62.67 1.07
CA ARG A 502 -16.03 -62.92 0.11
C ARG A 502 -17.05 -61.79 0.12
N ALA A 503 -17.45 -61.32 1.30
CA ALA A 503 -18.38 -60.20 1.43
C ALA A 503 -17.77 -58.89 0.84
N LEU A 504 -16.47 -58.68 0.96
CA LEU A 504 -15.76 -57.57 0.30
C LEU A 504 -15.74 -57.70 -1.23
N GLN A 505 -15.55 -58.90 -1.77
CA GLN A 505 -15.64 -59.19 -3.20
C GLN A 505 -17.05 -58.93 -3.74
N GLU A 506 -18.09 -59.37 -3.03
CA GLU A 506 -19.50 -59.12 -3.39
C GLU A 506 -19.88 -57.63 -3.33
N ILE A 507 -19.35 -56.87 -2.38
CA ILE A 507 -19.54 -55.40 -2.33
C ILE A 507 -18.80 -54.71 -3.49
N GLY A 508 -17.62 -55.20 -3.86
CA GLY A 508 -16.87 -54.71 -5.03
C GLY A 508 -17.60 -54.93 -6.35
N GLU A 509 -18.31 -56.05 -6.49
CA GLU A 509 -19.10 -56.43 -7.67
C GLU A 509 -20.48 -55.76 -7.72
N SER A 510 -21.09 -55.44 -6.57
CA SER A 510 -22.45 -54.84 -6.47
C SER A 510 -22.54 -53.32 -6.71
N THR A 511 -21.50 -52.70 -7.28
CA THR A 511 -21.59 -51.31 -7.79
C THR A 511 -22.27 -51.19 -9.16
N GLN A 512 -22.90 -52.26 -9.67
CA GLN A 512 -23.90 -52.13 -10.74
C GLN A 512 -25.23 -51.62 -10.15
N PRO A 513 -25.83 -50.55 -10.70
CA PRO A 513 -27.10 -50.03 -10.22
C PRO A 513 -28.20 -51.09 -10.43
N GLY A 514 -28.65 -51.74 -9.35
CA GLY A 514 -29.78 -52.69 -9.38
C GLY A 514 -29.62 -53.97 -8.56
N ALA A 515 -28.43 -54.29 -8.04
CA ALA A 515 -28.25 -55.49 -7.21
C ALA A 515 -28.78 -55.26 -5.77
N GLY A 516 -29.70 -56.11 -5.32
CA GLY A 516 -30.37 -56.02 -4.02
C GLY A 516 -29.40 -56.10 -2.82
N ARG A 517 -29.78 -55.46 -1.71
CA ARG A 517 -28.99 -55.39 -0.47
C ARG A 517 -28.65 -56.80 0.05
N PRO A 518 -27.36 -57.14 0.28
CA PRO A 518 -27.03 -58.34 1.03
C PRO A 518 -27.44 -58.16 2.50
N ALA A 519 -27.97 -59.24 3.07
CA ALA A 519 -28.45 -59.30 4.44
C ALA A 519 -27.28 -59.31 5.44
N THR A 520 -27.47 -58.56 6.53
CA THR A 520 -26.70 -58.65 7.79
C THR A 520 -25.18 -58.54 7.68
N VAL A 521 -24.67 -57.34 7.39
CA VAL A 521 -23.29 -56.96 7.71
C VAL A 521 -23.33 -56.12 8.99
N GLU A 522 -22.63 -56.52 10.04
CA GLU A 522 -22.53 -55.74 11.28
C GLU A 522 -22.10 -54.28 10.97
N PRO A 523 -22.66 -53.26 11.64
CA PRO A 523 -22.37 -51.86 11.34
C PRO A 523 -20.87 -51.50 11.39
N GLY A 524 -20.10 -52.17 12.27
CA GLY A 524 -18.65 -52.02 12.36
C GLY A 524 -17.91 -52.61 11.15
N LEU A 525 -18.38 -53.75 10.65
CA LEU A 525 -17.81 -54.45 9.50
C LEU A 525 -18.04 -53.64 8.22
N ARG A 526 -19.22 -53.02 8.03
CA ARG A 526 -19.50 -52.17 6.86
C ARG A 526 -18.62 -50.91 6.79
N ARG A 527 -18.34 -50.25 7.93
CA ARG A 527 -17.41 -49.10 7.98
C ARG A 527 -15.98 -49.54 7.65
N ARG A 528 -15.55 -50.69 8.17
CA ARG A 528 -14.25 -51.31 7.87
C ARG A 528 -14.14 -51.70 6.39
N MET A 529 -15.19 -52.24 5.79
CA MET A 529 -15.28 -52.56 4.36
C MET A 529 -15.24 -51.30 3.48
N VAL A 530 -15.90 -50.20 3.85
CA VAL A 530 -15.81 -48.92 3.10
C VAL A 530 -14.41 -48.30 3.18
N TYR A 531 -13.74 -48.42 4.32
CA TYR A 531 -12.35 -47.98 4.50
C TYR A 531 -11.37 -48.80 3.65
N LEU A 532 -11.57 -50.12 3.58
CA LEU A 532 -10.74 -51.05 2.79
C LEU A 532 -11.05 -51.01 1.28
N ALA A 533 -12.32 -50.79 0.88
CA ALA A 533 -12.78 -50.78 -0.51
C ALA A 533 -12.52 -49.45 -1.24
N ARG A 534 -11.96 -48.42 -0.58
CA ARG A 534 -11.44 -47.23 -1.27
C ARG A 534 -10.20 -47.66 -2.08
N ARG A 535 -10.47 -48.01 -3.34
CA ARG A 535 -9.53 -48.48 -4.37
C ARG A 535 -8.25 -47.62 -4.46
N ASP A 536 -7.16 -48.19 -4.96
CA ASP A 536 -5.91 -47.49 -5.33
C ASP A 536 -6.14 -46.33 -6.33
N ASN A 537 -7.32 -46.29 -6.95
CA ASN A 537 -7.71 -45.36 -8.02
C ASN A 537 -8.18 -43.98 -7.53
N LEU A 538 -8.11 -43.69 -6.22
CA LEU A 538 -8.37 -42.37 -5.65
C LEU A 538 -7.17 -41.85 -4.84
N VAL A 539 -5.96 -42.20 -5.28
CA VAL A 539 -4.86 -41.23 -5.23
C VAL A 539 -5.13 -40.25 -6.37
N PHE A 540 -5.92 -39.21 -6.11
CA PHE A 540 -5.69 -38.01 -6.90
C PHE A 540 -4.32 -37.52 -6.45
N PRO A 541 -3.31 -37.42 -7.35
CA PRO A 541 -2.18 -36.57 -7.02
C PRO A 541 -2.78 -35.20 -6.65
N PRO A 542 -2.26 -34.51 -5.62
CA PRO A 542 -2.67 -33.14 -5.37
C PRO A 542 -2.65 -32.39 -6.70
N PRO A 543 -3.63 -31.52 -7.00
CA PRO A 543 -3.62 -30.76 -8.24
C PRO A 543 -2.22 -30.17 -8.44
N ARG A 544 -1.70 -30.20 -9.67
CA ARG A 544 -0.30 -29.82 -9.94
C ARG A 544 0.08 -28.50 -9.28
N GLU A 545 -0.84 -27.54 -9.22
CA GLU A 545 -0.67 -26.28 -8.50
C GLU A 545 -0.40 -26.43 -6.99
N ALA A 546 -1.05 -27.37 -6.29
CA ALA A 546 -0.81 -27.63 -4.87
C ALA A 546 0.57 -28.26 -4.64
N LEU A 547 1.01 -29.17 -5.53
CA LEU A 547 2.37 -29.72 -5.53
C LEU A 547 3.41 -28.67 -5.89
N GLU A 548 3.14 -27.81 -6.87
CA GLU A 548 4.01 -26.70 -7.26
C GLU A 548 4.10 -25.62 -6.17
N ARG A 549 3.02 -25.31 -5.44
CA ARG A 549 3.04 -24.40 -4.28
C ARG A 549 3.87 -24.96 -3.12
N LEU A 550 3.78 -26.27 -2.88
CA LEU A 550 4.60 -26.96 -1.88
C LEU A 550 6.06 -27.04 -2.31
N GLN A 551 6.34 -27.33 -3.57
CA GLN A 551 7.71 -27.37 -4.10
C GLN A 551 8.36 -25.99 -4.11
N ARG A 552 7.62 -24.92 -4.41
CA ARG A 552 8.11 -23.52 -4.26
C ARG A 552 8.40 -23.15 -2.80
N ARG A 553 7.79 -23.82 -1.82
CA ARG A 553 8.11 -23.69 -0.39
C ARG A 553 9.32 -24.53 0.05
N THR A 554 9.67 -25.59 -0.68
CA THR A 554 10.77 -26.50 -0.32
C THR A 554 12.04 -26.33 -1.17
N VAL A 555 12.08 -25.34 -2.08
CA VAL A 555 13.33 -24.96 -2.74
C VAL A 555 14.19 -24.23 -1.70
N PRO A 556 15.37 -24.76 -1.32
CA PRO A 556 16.33 -23.96 -0.56
C PRO A 556 16.71 -22.77 -1.42
N ALA A 557 16.81 -21.58 -0.83
CA ALA A 557 17.42 -20.43 -1.48
C ALA A 557 18.88 -20.75 -1.83
N GLY A 558 19.10 -21.34 -3.00
CA GLY A 558 20.39 -21.47 -3.67
C GLY A 558 20.37 -20.53 -4.87
N ASP A 559 21.34 -19.61 -4.89
CA ASP A 559 21.60 -18.59 -5.89
C ASP A 559 20.71 -17.33 -5.86
N ALA A 560 20.71 -16.66 -4.70
CA ALA A 560 20.80 -15.19 -4.66
C ALA A 560 22.14 -14.81 -4.01
N GLY A 561 22.96 -14.03 -4.72
CA GLY A 561 24.28 -13.58 -4.26
C GLY A 561 24.24 -12.81 -2.92
N PRO A 562 25.40 -12.60 -2.27
CA PRO A 562 25.44 -12.12 -0.90
C PRO A 562 25.06 -10.63 -0.82
N GLY A 563 23.89 -10.34 -0.26
CA GLY A 563 23.51 -9.06 0.34
C GLY A 563 23.43 -9.21 1.87
N PRO A 564 23.73 -8.16 2.65
CA PRO A 564 24.30 -8.31 3.99
C PRO A 564 23.24 -8.68 5.03
N VAL A 565 23.50 -9.71 5.82
CA VAL A 565 22.75 -10.00 7.05
C VAL A 565 23.63 -9.60 8.23
N GLY A 566 23.17 -8.59 8.97
CA GLY A 566 23.73 -8.19 10.26
C GLY A 566 23.63 -9.33 11.26
N ALA A 567 24.77 -9.66 11.86
CA ALA A 567 24.84 -10.59 12.98
C ALA A 567 24.36 -9.89 14.27
N PRO A 568 23.70 -10.61 15.20
CA PRO A 568 23.64 -10.18 16.58
C PRO A 568 25.03 -10.36 17.24
N ALA A 569 25.44 -9.35 17.99
CA ALA A 569 26.71 -9.29 18.68
C ALA A 569 26.82 -10.29 19.86
N GLY A 570 28.02 -10.84 20.04
CA GLY A 570 28.54 -11.21 21.37
C GLY A 570 29.00 -12.66 21.57
N MET A 571 30.25 -12.98 21.21
CA MET A 571 31.31 -13.54 22.09
C MET A 571 32.48 -14.10 21.23
N MET A 572 33.68 -13.53 21.38
CA MET A 572 34.99 -14.07 20.95
C MET A 572 35.68 -14.73 22.17
N PRO A 573 36.65 -15.67 22.05
CA PRO A 573 37.85 -15.66 21.16
C PRO A 573 38.14 -17.02 20.48
N GLY A 574 39.10 -17.24 19.57
CA GLY A 574 40.19 -16.47 18.96
C GLY A 574 41.10 -17.46 18.18
N THR A 575 41.99 -16.91 17.35
CA THR A 575 43.18 -17.52 16.70
C THR A 575 43.06 -18.21 15.32
N ALA A 576 43.56 -17.47 14.32
CA ALA A 576 44.71 -17.78 13.45
C ALA A 576 44.54 -18.47 12.07
N ALA A 577 45.09 -17.74 11.07
CA ALA A 577 45.88 -18.17 9.91
C ALA A 577 45.19 -18.35 8.53
N ALA A 578 45.79 -17.65 7.56
CA ALA A 578 45.50 -17.56 6.12
C ALA A 578 46.49 -18.44 5.30
N PRO A 579 46.74 -18.20 3.99
CA PRO A 579 45.90 -18.33 2.78
C PRO A 579 46.61 -19.14 1.66
N ALA A 580 45.97 -19.27 0.47
CA ALA A 580 46.53 -19.50 -0.90
C ALA A 580 45.46 -20.16 -1.79
N ASP A 581 45.31 -20.00 -3.11
CA ASP A 581 45.87 -19.15 -4.17
C ASP A 581 45.14 -19.54 -5.50
N THR A 582 45.33 -18.72 -6.55
CA THR A 582 45.14 -18.98 -8.01
C THR A 582 43.71 -19.01 -8.59
N ALA A 583 43.29 -18.14 -9.54
CA ALA A 583 43.77 -17.70 -10.86
C ALA A 583 43.38 -18.63 -12.04
N GLY A 584 42.67 -18.10 -13.06
CA GLY A 584 42.59 -18.71 -14.40
C GLY A 584 41.33 -18.42 -15.22
N LEU A 585 41.45 -17.51 -16.20
CA LEU A 585 40.49 -17.10 -17.26
C LEU A 585 40.32 -18.20 -18.38
N PRO A 586 39.81 -17.91 -19.62
CA PRO A 586 38.41 -17.70 -20.02
C PRO A 586 38.02 -18.46 -21.34
N GLY A 587 36.76 -18.30 -21.78
CA GLY A 587 36.39 -18.18 -23.20
C GLY A 587 35.81 -19.42 -23.90
N PHE A 588 34.66 -19.26 -24.57
CA PHE A 588 34.49 -19.51 -26.01
C PHE A 588 33.09 -19.08 -26.47
N ALA A 589 33.02 -18.65 -27.73
CA ALA A 589 31.93 -17.97 -28.39
C ALA A 589 31.10 -18.90 -29.32
N ASP A 590 30.02 -18.28 -29.83
CA ASP A 590 29.34 -18.49 -31.11
C ASP A 590 28.28 -19.58 -31.29
N GLY A 591 27.18 -19.17 -31.93
CA GLY A 591 26.14 -20.05 -32.45
C GLY A 591 24.84 -19.34 -32.86
N ASP A 592 24.87 -18.65 -34.00
CA ASP A 592 23.71 -18.15 -34.76
C ASP A 592 22.53 -19.13 -34.88
N SER A 593 21.29 -18.63 -34.92
CA SER A 593 20.45 -18.62 -36.14
C SER A 593 18.92 -18.46 -35.92
N VAL A 594 18.40 -17.39 -36.55
CA VAL A 594 17.27 -17.40 -37.52
C VAL A 594 15.80 -17.46 -37.04
N ARG A 595 15.14 -16.30 -37.26
CA ARG A 595 13.82 -15.99 -37.86
C ARG A 595 12.49 -16.60 -37.33
N ALA A 596 11.67 -15.66 -36.86
CA ALA A 596 10.38 -15.20 -37.42
C ALA A 596 9.24 -16.21 -37.70
N ALA A 597 8.10 -15.98 -37.05
CA ALA A 597 6.77 -16.14 -37.65
C ALA A 597 5.75 -15.19 -36.99
N VAL A 598 5.00 -14.51 -37.85
CA VAL A 598 3.85 -13.65 -37.60
C VAL A 598 2.58 -14.50 -37.49
N GLY A 599 1.59 -14.08 -36.69
CA GLY A 599 0.24 -14.66 -36.73
C GLY A 599 -0.74 -13.95 -35.79
N GLU A 600 -1.55 -13.05 -36.36
CA GLU A 600 -2.73 -12.44 -35.75
C GLU A 600 -3.88 -13.45 -35.56
N ALA A 601 -4.63 -13.30 -34.46
CA ALA A 601 -6.08 -13.54 -34.31
C ALA A 601 -6.43 -13.21 -32.84
N GLY A 602 -7.42 -12.42 -32.47
CA GLY A 602 -8.72 -12.18 -33.09
C GLY A 602 -9.77 -12.39 -32.00
N ALA A 603 -10.19 -11.30 -31.35
CA ALA A 603 -11.22 -11.27 -30.33
C ALA A 603 -12.59 -11.67 -30.88
N LEU A 604 -13.34 -12.50 -30.15
CA LEU A 604 -14.78 -12.72 -30.39
C LEU A 604 -15.53 -12.86 -29.06
N VAL A 605 -16.34 -11.83 -28.80
CA VAL A 605 -17.45 -11.76 -27.86
C VAL A 605 -18.65 -12.53 -28.44
N PRO A 606 -19.43 -13.28 -27.65
CA PRO A 606 -20.79 -13.66 -28.03
C PRO A 606 -21.87 -12.79 -27.35
N PRO A 607 -23.02 -12.60 -28.01
CA PRO A 607 -24.03 -11.59 -27.66
C PRO A 607 -25.05 -12.08 -26.62
N GLY A 608 -25.66 -11.15 -25.90
CA GLY A 608 -26.91 -11.35 -25.17
C GLY A 608 -28.13 -10.95 -25.99
N ASP A 609 -29.30 -11.53 -25.67
CA ASP A 609 -30.63 -10.91 -25.65
C ASP A 609 -31.69 -11.92 -25.10
N PRO A 610 -32.98 -11.58 -24.85
CA PRO A 610 -33.46 -11.04 -23.57
C PRO A 610 -34.67 -11.80 -22.95
N GLY A 611 -34.93 -11.51 -21.67
CA GLY A 611 -36.28 -11.32 -21.12
C GLY A 611 -37.08 -12.56 -20.71
N GLN A 612 -37.32 -12.71 -19.40
CA GLN A 612 -38.68 -12.94 -18.88
C GLN A 612 -38.77 -12.58 -17.38
N VAL A 613 -39.72 -11.70 -17.08
CA VAL A 613 -40.17 -11.32 -15.75
C VAL A 613 -41.27 -12.29 -15.33
N GLN A 614 -41.19 -12.87 -14.13
CA GLN A 614 -42.38 -13.22 -13.33
C GLN A 614 -42.02 -13.42 -11.84
N ARG A 615 -42.90 -12.89 -10.99
CA ARG A 615 -42.90 -12.94 -9.51
C ARG A 615 -43.35 -14.31 -8.99
N ALA A 616 -42.87 -14.76 -7.82
CA ALA A 616 -43.66 -15.00 -6.60
C ALA A 616 -42.90 -15.80 -5.52
N ASP A 617 -42.95 -15.27 -4.29
CA ASP A 617 -43.24 -15.90 -2.98
C ASP A 617 -42.40 -17.07 -2.40
N SER A 618 -41.65 -16.71 -1.34
CA SER A 618 -41.57 -17.32 0.01
C SER A 618 -41.56 -18.84 0.20
N LEU A 619 -40.51 -19.38 0.86
CA LEU A 619 -40.56 -20.03 2.19
C LEU A 619 -39.18 -20.57 2.64
N GLN A 620 -39.00 -20.62 3.95
CA GLN A 620 -37.80 -20.91 4.74
C GLN A 620 -37.22 -22.34 4.59
N THR A 621 -35.92 -22.45 4.90
CA THR A 621 -35.14 -23.50 5.60
C THR A 621 -33.75 -23.54 4.93
N GLY A 622 -32.59 -23.34 5.55
CA GLY A 622 -32.13 -23.71 6.89
C GLY A 622 -31.08 -24.81 6.73
N GLU A 623 -29.83 -24.49 6.35
CA GLU A 623 -28.65 -25.34 6.61
C GLU A 623 -27.32 -24.69 6.17
N GLN A 624 -26.37 -24.68 7.12
CA GLN A 624 -24.92 -24.89 7.00
C GLN A 624 -24.14 -24.18 5.88
N VAL A 625 -23.36 -23.17 6.27
CA VAL A 625 -22.34 -22.53 5.44
C VAL A 625 -21.00 -23.26 5.64
N GLU A 626 -20.64 -24.11 4.67
CA GLU A 626 -19.24 -24.39 4.35
C GLU A 626 -18.74 -23.25 3.45
N GLY A 627 -17.71 -22.53 3.90
CA GLY A 627 -17.12 -21.41 3.16
C GLY A 627 -16.34 -21.91 1.94
N GLN A 628 -16.92 -21.71 0.76
CA GLN A 628 -16.17 -21.59 -0.49
C GLN A 628 -16.18 -20.11 -0.86
N GLU A 629 -15.00 -19.48 -0.80
CA GLU A 629 -14.78 -18.15 -1.38
C GLU A 629 -15.17 -18.17 -2.86
N THR A 630 -16.16 -17.35 -3.20
CA THR A 630 -16.65 -17.20 -4.57
C THR A 630 -15.87 -16.09 -5.28
N ASP A 631 -15.87 -16.09 -6.62
CA ASP A 631 -15.26 -15.02 -7.42
C ASP A 631 -15.92 -13.63 -7.19
N GLU A 632 -17.07 -13.58 -6.51
CA GLU A 632 -17.69 -12.34 -6.02
C GLU A 632 -17.02 -11.82 -4.74
N ASP A 633 -16.61 -12.70 -3.83
CA ASP A 633 -15.90 -12.33 -2.60
C ASP A 633 -14.52 -11.71 -2.92
N LYS A 634 -13.81 -12.25 -3.93
CA LYS A 634 -12.56 -11.66 -4.43
C LYS A 634 -12.77 -10.29 -5.08
N LYS A 635 -13.88 -10.09 -5.79
CA LYS A 635 -14.21 -8.78 -6.38
C LYS A 635 -14.55 -7.74 -5.34
N ASP A 636 -15.14 -8.16 -4.23
CA ASP A 636 -15.47 -7.27 -3.12
C ASP A 636 -14.25 -7.01 -2.23
N GLU A 637 -13.31 -7.95 -2.09
CA GLU A 637 -11.97 -7.69 -1.54
C GLU A 637 -11.15 -6.73 -2.43
N ASP A 638 -11.09 -6.95 -3.75
CA ASP A 638 -10.37 -6.07 -4.68
C ASP A 638 -10.94 -4.64 -4.67
N LYS A 639 -12.26 -4.48 -4.58
CA LYS A 639 -12.92 -3.17 -4.44
C LYS A 639 -12.64 -2.53 -3.09
N LYS A 640 -12.60 -3.32 -2.01
CA LYS A 640 -12.30 -2.82 -0.67
C LYS A 640 -10.84 -2.38 -0.58
N ASP A 641 -9.93 -3.10 -1.24
CA ASP A 641 -8.54 -2.71 -1.41
C ASP A 641 -8.39 -1.45 -2.29
N GLU A 642 -9.19 -1.29 -3.35
CA GLU A 642 -9.23 -0.04 -4.13
C GLU A 642 -9.82 1.13 -3.34
N GLU A 643 -10.86 0.92 -2.54
CA GLU A 643 -11.44 1.94 -1.67
C GLU A 643 -10.53 2.31 -0.50
N GLU A 644 -9.82 1.34 0.09
CA GLU A 644 -8.82 1.55 1.13
C GLU A 644 -7.59 2.28 0.55
N LYS A 645 -7.10 1.88 -0.63
CA LYS A 645 -6.08 2.63 -1.38
C LYS A 645 -6.53 4.04 -1.72
N LYS A 646 -7.78 4.23 -2.13
CA LYS A 646 -8.33 5.56 -2.46
C LYS A 646 -8.51 6.43 -1.22
N LYS A 647 -8.92 5.86 -0.09
CA LYS A 647 -9.02 6.56 1.19
C LYS A 647 -7.62 6.96 1.71
N LYS A 648 -6.64 6.08 1.63
CA LYS A 648 -5.23 6.38 1.94
C LYS A 648 -4.64 7.41 0.98
N LEU A 649 -5.00 7.33 -0.30
CA LEU A 649 -4.66 8.36 -1.29
C LEU A 649 -5.24 9.72 -0.85
N ASP A 650 -6.49 9.75 -0.41
CA ASP A 650 -7.19 10.95 0.10
C ASP A 650 -6.57 11.50 1.40
N GLU A 651 -6.02 10.64 2.28
CA GLU A 651 -5.27 11.05 3.47
C GLU A 651 -3.87 11.60 3.11
N ASN A 652 -3.16 10.94 2.19
CA ASN A 652 -1.92 11.47 1.59
C ASN A 652 -2.16 12.80 0.83
N TRP A 653 -3.36 13.01 0.28
CA TRP A 653 -3.73 14.26 -0.38
C TRP A 653 -3.78 15.45 0.58
N ASP A 654 -4.21 15.27 1.82
CA ASP A 654 -4.24 16.37 2.80
C ASP A 654 -2.84 16.76 3.28
N PHE A 655 -1.86 15.85 3.22
CA PHE A 655 -0.44 16.13 3.42
C PHE A 655 0.25 16.74 2.18
N LEU A 656 -0.18 16.36 0.97
CA LEU A 656 0.33 16.90 -0.31
C LEU A 656 -0.24 18.28 -0.66
N ARG A 657 -1.47 18.60 -0.23
CA ARG A 657 -2.06 19.95 -0.36
C ARG A 657 -1.39 20.96 0.57
#